data_AF-A0A7V3LHI4-F1
#
_entry.id   AF-A0A7V3LHI4-F1
#
_cell.length_a   1.000
_cell.length_b   1.000
_cell.length_c   1.000
_cell.angle_alpha   90.00
_cell.angle_beta   90.00
_cell.angle_gamma   90.00
#
_symmetry.space_group_name_H-M   'P 1'
#
loop_
_entity.id
_entity.type
_entity.pdbx_description
1 polymer ?
#
loop_
_entity_poly.entity_id
_entity_poly.type
_entity_poly.pdbx_seq_one_letter_code
_entity_poly.pdbx_strand_id
1 'polypeptide(L)'
;QIATFGTIKARQAIRDAARVMDVPYSVADRMAKLVPEGLDVTLEACLADPKCELRQAYDTDELVRQVVDVARPLEGLIRQDSIHAAGVVISKGPLTDHLPIMQKGDAEVVTQVSMTDVEKLGLLKMDFLGLRNLDVIESAVRIIREGVCPDFDIERIPLDDATTYRMLARGDSEGVFQFESAGMRDALREIQPTKFDDLIALVALYRPGPMEFIPEYARNKRDPSRLKFQDPRLEPILSPTYGVAIYQEQLMEISKRIGGFTPSEADDLRKAIGKKIKARLEQLEPKFRAGAAASGTAPEVIDYLWSLMEKAGDYSFNKSHAACYALIAFRTAYLKANFPVQYMAALISSVMDTKDKVPFYVNVANDMGIEVLPPDINESVLDFRVVEGRIRFGLNAVKNVGETAIRNILEARERGGPFTDLFDFCERVDLNVVNARAIESLVKSGAMDSIGPSRRGMLLVLPQAMAHAKKVRQDADRGQASIFDLMVEDGAEAAGGSPRQAGSGKEGNPAVRRRNGGLPVEIPTEDFTKEELLALEKETLGLYVSAHPLKGIRHHIRREAGHLISQLGELPDGTITTIVGMVSSVKRITTKKSGELMAFVTIEGLEGSVEMLCFPAVYQEAKDLLVEDKVVKVKGRVDRKEEGETKFIPLAIEAFAPKTGLEPLSLRLDGDRLPATILDDLKHILSRYPGPCAVDLYIRSSEGTRRLRLGDSFRVDPQACLFAELKELLGEGCVCQGNGASSEGAARNGAMRNRVPGNGTARNGLARNGTARNGLAQNGS
;
A
#
# COMPACT_ATOMS: atom_id res chain seq x y z
N GLN A 1 13.83 34.04 -3.17
CA GLN A 1 13.92 32.78 -2.39
C GLN A 1 15.32 32.64 -1.82
N ILE A 2 15.56 31.75 -0.86
CA ILE A 2 16.86 31.55 -0.20
C ILE A 2 17.59 30.38 -0.86
N ALA A 3 18.91 30.50 -1.08
CA ALA A 3 19.73 29.39 -1.56
C ALA A 3 20.05 28.39 -0.44
N THR A 4 20.14 27.13 -0.84
CA THR A 4 20.68 26.04 -0.04
C THR A 4 21.90 25.48 -0.74
N PHE A 5 22.95 25.18 0.02
CA PHE A 5 24.19 24.64 -0.52
C PHE A 5 24.30 23.17 -0.12
N GLY A 6 24.19 22.28 -1.11
CA GLY A 6 24.37 20.86 -0.90
C GLY A 6 25.86 20.55 -0.72
N THR A 7 26.22 19.94 0.40
CA THR A 7 27.59 19.50 0.67
C THR A 7 27.80 18.03 0.30
N ILE A 8 29.03 17.68 -0.06
CA ILE A 8 29.40 16.29 -0.35
C ILE A 8 29.43 15.49 0.96
N LYS A 9 28.57 14.47 1.06
CA LYS A 9 28.50 13.55 2.20
C LYS A 9 29.43 12.34 1.99
N ALA A 10 29.85 11.67 3.07
CA ALA A 10 30.75 10.50 3.07
C ALA A 10 30.58 9.52 1.89
N ARG A 11 29.37 8.95 1.72
CA ARG A 11 29.07 8.00 0.64
C ARG A 11 29.29 8.60 -0.75
N GLN A 12 28.90 9.87 -0.93
CA GLN A 12 29.05 10.56 -2.20
C GLN A 12 30.51 10.93 -2.47
N ALA A 13 31.26 11.33 -1.45
CA ALA A 13 32.68 11.59 -1.53
C ALA A 13 33.44 10.37 -2.08
N ILE A 14 33.12 9.17 -1.56
CA ILE A 14 33.70 7.91 -2.05
C ILE A 14 33.36 7.68 -3.52
N ARG A 15 32.09 7.85 -3.93
CA ARG A 15 31.69 7.63 -5.33
C ARG A 15 32.33 8.62 -6.28
N ASP A 16 32.43 9.90 -5.89
CA ASP A 16 33.03 10.94 -6.72
C ASP A 16 34.55 10.71 -6.84
N ALA A 17 35.25 10.41 -5.74
CA ALA A 17 36.67 10.06 -5.75
C ALA A 17 36.95 8.84 -6.62
N ALA A 18 36.18 7.77 -6.43
CA ALA A 18 36.28 6.54 -7.23
C ALA A 18 36.07 6.82 -8.72
N ARG A 19 35.11 7.68 -9.08
CA ARG A 19 34.86 8.08 -10.47
C ARG A 19 36.03 8.84 -11.08
N VAL A 20 36.68 9.73 -10.33
CA VAL A 20 37.89 10.46 -10.79
C VAL A 20 39.08 9.51 -10.96
N MET A 21 39.13 8.45 -10.17
CA MET A 21 40.14 7.39 -10.25
C MET A 21 39.81 6.29 -11.29
N ASP A 22 38.80 6.49 -12.15
CA ASP A 22 38.33 5.53 -13.15
C ASP A 22 37.93 4.14 -12.58
N VAL A 23 37.48 4.10 -11.32
CA VAL A 23 36.95 2.89 -10.69
C VAL A 23 35.53 2.62 -11.20
N PRO A 24 35.20 1.38 -11.61
CA PRO A 24 33.85 1.04 -12.07
C PRO A 24 32.77 1.35 -11.03
N TYR A 25 31.63 1.89 -11.49
CA TYR A 25 30.53 2.33 -10.61
C TYR A 25 30.04 1.24 -9.65
N SER A 26 29.97 -0.01 -10.09
CA SER A 26 29.54 -1.15 -9.26
C SER A 26 30.48 -1.43 -8.09
N VAL A 27 31.77 -1.12 -8.23
CA VAL A 27 32.79 -1.24 -7.19
C VAL A 27 32.71 -0.02 -6.27
N ALA A 28 32.63 1.18 -6.83
CA ALA A 28 32.48 2.42 -6.07
C ALA A 28 31.22 2.43 -5.18
N ASP A 29 30.09 1.94 -5.70
CA ASP A 29 28.84 1.86 -4.92
C ASP A 29 28.92 0.83 -3.80
N ARG A 30 29.67 -0.27 -4.00
CA ARG A 30 29.93 -1.26 -2.95
C ARG A 30 30.77 -0.65 -1.83
N MET A 31 31.83 0.09 -2.16
CA MET A 31 32.66 0.79 -1.18
C MET A 31 31.85 1.83 -0.40
N ALA A 32 31.04 2.63 -1.10
CA ALA A 32 30.18 3.63 -0.47
C ALA A 32 29.17 3.01 0.51
N LYS A 33 28.67 1.80 0.24
CA LYS A 33 27.74 1.08 1.12
C LYS A 33 28.35 0.60 2.44
N LEU A 34 29.68 0.53 2.55
CA LEU A 34 30.39 0.21 3.80
C LEU A 34 30.29 1.34 4.84
N VAL A 35 29.96 2.56 4.41
CA VAL A 35 29.65 3.67 5.32
C VAL A 35 28.28 3.43 5.95
N PRO A 36 28.14 3.45 7.29
CA PRO A 36 26.85 3.32 7.97
C PRO A 36 25.82 4.37 7.55
N GLU A 37 24.54 4.04 7.69
CA GLU A 37 23.46 5.01 7.45
C GLU A 37 23.25 5.91 8.66
N GLY A 38 23.22 7.23 8.44
CA GLY A 38 22.96 8.23 9.47
C GLY A 38 23.14 9.66 8.95
N LEU A 39 22.52 10.63 9.63
CA LEU A 39 22.52 12.04 9.22
C LEU A 39 23.89 12.73 9.38
N ASP A 40 24.70 12.27 10.33
CA ASP A 40 25.97 12.89 10.75
C ASP A 40 27.18 11.94 10.64
N VAL A 41 27.09 10.91 9.80
CA VAL A 41 28.21 9.98 9.58
C VAL A 41 29.27 10.65 8.70
N THR A 42 30.48 10.76 9.23
CA THR A 42 31.66 11.28 8.51
C THR A 42 32.65 10.17 8.19
N LEU A 43 33.50 10.36 7.19
CA LEU A 43 34.57 9.41 6.87
C LEU A 43 35.55 9.29 8.03
N GLU A 44 35.87 10.40 8.70
CA GLU A 44 36.76 10.40 9.86
C GLU A 44 36.19 9.60 11.03
N ALA A 45 34.90 9.75 11.34
CA ALA A 45 34.24 8.95 12.38
C ALA A 45 34.21 7.46 12.02
N CYS A 46 33.98 7.13 10.75
CA CYS A 46 34.01 5.75 10.26
C CYS A 46 35.41 5.13 10.41
N LEU A 47 36.47 5.88 10.12
CA LEU A 47 37.85 5.41 10.26
C LEU A 47 38.31 5.35 11.72
N ALA A 48 37.72 6.15 12.61
CA ALA A 48 38.02 6.11 14.04
C ALA A 48 37.40 4.91 14.77
N ASP A 49 36.31 4.33 14.24
CA ASP A 49 35.65 3.14 14.83
C ASP A 49 36.19 1.83 14.23
N PRO A 50 36.92 1.00 15.02
CA PRO A 50 37.43 -0.29 14.56
C PRO A 50 36.34 -1.30 14.16
N LYS A 51 35.10 -1.09 14.62
CA LYS A 51 33.96 -1.96 14.31
C LYS A 51 33.29 -1.59 12.98
N CYS A 52 33.64 -0.45 12.39
CA CYS A 52 33.08 0.00 11.12
C CYS A 52 33.63 -0.84 9.95
N GLU A 53 32.74 -1.33 9.09
CA GLU A 53 33.11 -2.13 7.91
C GLU A 53 34.04 -1.36 6.96
N LEU A 54 33.81 -0.04 6.80
CA LEU A 54 34.69 0.81 5.99
C LEU A 54 36.11 0.83 6.53
N ARG A 55 36.28 0.85 7.87
CA ARG A 55 37.60 0.86 8.49
C ARG A 55 38.36 -0.45 8.24
N GLN A 56 37.67 -1.58 8.39
CA GLN A 56 38.25 -2.88 8.10
C GLN A 56 38.68 -2.98 6.64
N ALA A 57 37.81 -2.57 5.71
CA ALA A 57 38.13 -2.55 4.29
C ALA A 57 39.28 -1.59 3.95
N TYR A 58 39.35 -0.43 4.60
CA TYR A 58 40.46 0.53 4.46
C TYR A 58 41.82 -0.07 4.87
N ASP A 59 41.84 -0.90 5.91
CA ASP A 59 43.08 -1.54 6.39
C ASP A 59 43.48 -2.76 5.53
N THR A 60 42.53 -3.43 4.88
CA THR A 60 42.78 -4.68 4.12
C THR A 60 42.87 -4.54 2.61
N ASP A 61 42.14 -3.59 2.01
CA ASP A 61 42.02 -3.41 0.56
C ASP A 61 42.70 -2.10 0.12
N GLU A 62 43.77 -2.23 -0.67
CA GLU A 62 44.55 -1.08 -1.12
C GLU A 62 43.76 -0.12 -2.02
N LEU A 63 42.83 -0.63 -2.84
CA LEU A 63 41.99 0.21 -3.68
C LEU A 63 41.02 1.04 -2.83
N VAL A 64 40.41 0.41 -1.81
CA VAL A 64 39.55 1.11 -0.86
C VAL A 64 40.32 2.20 -0.14
N ARG A 65 41.54 1.91 0.33
CA ARG A 65 42.40 2.89 0.98
C ARG A 65 42.66 4.11 0.09
N GLN A 66 43.08 3.89 -1.14
CA GLN A 66 43.36 4.96 -2.10
C GLN A 66 42.12 5.82 -2.39
N VAL A 67 40.97 5.19 -2.64
CA VAL A 67 39.72 5.90 -2.92
C VAL A 67 39.27 6.72 -1.70
N VAL A 68 39.34 6.16 -0.50
CA VAL A 68 38.95 6.85 0.73
C VAL A 68 39.88 8.02 1.03
N ASP A 69 41.19 7.87 0.83
CA ASP A 69 42.15 8.95 1.03
C ASP A 69 41.89 10.15 0.11
N VAL A 70 41.49 9.89 -1.15
CA VAL A 70 41.07 10.93 -2.09
C VAL A 70 39.69 11.50 -1.73
N ALA A 71 38.79 10.70 -1.17
CA ALA A 71 37.45 11.12 -0.76
C ALA A 71 37.45 12.04 0.48
N ARG A 72 38.36 11.83 1.43
CA ARG A 72 38.43 12.61 2.69
C ARG A 72 38.42 14.12 2.51
N PRO A 73 39.29 14.74 1.67
CA PRO A 73 39.27 16.19 1.46
C PRO A 73 38.05 16.68 0.67
N LEU A 74 37.31 15.79 0.00
CA LEU A 74 36.10 16.15 -0.74
C LEU A 74 34.87 16.25 0.18
N GLU A 75 34.86 15.51 1.30
CA GLU A 75 33.76 15.53 2.26
C GLU A 75 33.58 16.94 2.86
N GLY A 76 32.34 17.43 2.84
CA GLY A 76 31.98 18.76 3.36
C GLY A 76 32.11 19.90 2.36
N LEU A 77 32.75 19.71 1.21
CA LEU A 77 32.79 20.73 0.15
C LEU A 77 31.39 21.00 -0.42
N ILE A 78 31.14 22.24 -0.85
CA ILE A 78 29.91 22.62 -1.54
C ILE A 78 29.95 22.06 -2.95
N ARG A 79 28.94 21.29 -3.32
CA ARG A 79 28.81 20.66 -4.64
C ARG A 79 27.92 21.45 -5.59
N GLN A 80 26.78 21.89 -5.06
CA GLN A 80 25.73 22.50 -5.86
C GLN A 80 24.96 23.49 -5.00
N ASP A 81 24.60 24.60 -5.60
CA ASP A 81 23.59 25.51 -5.11
C ASP A 81 22.20 24.99 -5.54
N SER A 82 21.22 25.11 -4.67
CA SER A 82 19.83 24.71 -4.89
C SER A 82 18.92 25.75 -4.23
N ILE A 83 17.64 25.71 -4.56
CA ILE A 83 16.66 26.58 -3.95
C ILE A 83 16.17 25.93 -2.66
N HIS A 84 16.12 26.69 -1.57
CA HIS A 84 15.53 26.21 -0.33
C HIS A 84 14.05 25.93 -0.55
N ALA A 85 13.60 24.72 -0.21
CA ALA A 85 12.24 24.25 -0.50
C ALA A 85 11.11 25.14 0.08
N ALA A 86 11.42 25.98 1.07
CA ALA A 86 10.46 26.89 1.70
C ALA A 86 10.95 28.33 1.88
N GLY A 87 12.25 28.58 1.71
CA GLY A 87 12.89 29.73 2.33
C GLY A 87 12.70 31.00 1.50
N VAL A 88 12.10 32.03 2.09
CA VAL A 88 11.91 33.34 1.47
C VAL A 88 12.47 34.41 2.39
N VAL A 89 13.24 35.34 1.82
CA VAL A 89 13.76 36.52 2.52
C VAL A 89 12.94 37.74 2.11
N ILE A 90 12.59 38.56 3.09
CA ILE A 90 11.85 39.81 2.89
C ILE A 90 12.68 40.94 3.50
N SER A 91 12.97 41.96 2.70
CA SER A 91 13.67 43.17 3.13
C SER A 91 12.78 44.40 2.96
N LYS A 92 13.05 45.45 3.75
CA LYS A 92 12.33 46.73 3.64
C LYS A 92 12.72 47.50 2.37
N GLY A 93 13.99 47.45 1.98
CA GLY A 93 14.54 48.03 0.76
C GLY A 93 14.99 46.96 -0.24
N PRO A 94 15.67 47.33 -1.33
CA PRO A 94 16.25 46.39 -2.28
C PRO A 94 17.14 45.34 -1.60
N LEU A 95 16.94 44.06 -1.93
CA LEU A 95 17.76 42.96 -1.37
C LEU A 95 19.24 43.11 -1.66
N THR A 96 19.58 43.69 -2.83
CA THR A 96 20.94 43.94 -3.29
C THR A 96 21.74 44.89 -2.40
N ASP A 97 21.08 45.70 -1.57
CA ASP A 97 21.74 46.59 -0.62
C ASP A 97 22.25 45.82 0.62
N HIS A 98 21.76 44.59 0.82
CA HIS A 98 22.04 43.77 2.00
C HIS A 98 22.77 42.47 1.67
N LEU A 99 22.45 41.83 0.54
CA LEU A 99 23.07 40.57 0.11
C LEU A 99 23.12 40.41 -1.41
N PRO A 100 24.07 39.61 -1.94
CA PRO A 100 24.09 39.24 -3.34
C PRO A 100 22.96 38.27 -3.69
N ILE A 101 22.40 38.43 -4.89
CA ILE A 101 21.35 37.57 -5.47
C ILE A 101 21.83 36.92 -6.77
N MET A 102 21.19 35.83 -7.18
CA MET A 102 21.45 35.11 -8.42
C MET A 102 20.14 34.70 -9.08
N GLN A 103 20.17 34.55 -10.40
CA GLN A 103 19.06 34.04 -11.20
C GLN A 103 19.23 32.53 -11.38
N LYS A 104 18.20 31.74 -11.08
CA LYS A 104 18.10 30.32 -11.42
C LYS A 104 17.00 30.10 -12.45
N GLY A 105 17.37 29.50 -13.58
CA GLY A 105 16.46 29.30 -14.71
C GLY A 105 15.85 30.62 -15.21
N ASP A 106 14.71 30.52 -15.87
CA ASP A 106 14.10 31.68 -16.55
C ASP A 106 13.32 32.61 -15.60
N ALA A 107 13.03 32.20 -14.36
CA ALA A 107 12.08 32.92 -13.50
C ALA A 107 12.49 33.10 -12.02
N GLU A 108 13.45 32.34 -11.48
CA GLU A 108 13.64 32.30 -10.03
C GLU A 108 14.81 33.16 -9.55
N VAL A 109 14.52 34.13 -8.68
CA VAL A 109 15.54 34.97 -8.02
C VAL A 109 15.85 34.41 -6.63
N VAL A 110 17.13 34.12 -6.39
CA VAL A 110 17.62 33.41 -5.20
C VAL A 110 18.75 34.19 -4.54
N THR A 111 18.90 34.11 -3.21
CA THR A 111 20.08 34.64 -2.51
C THR A 111 21.34 33.87 -2.90
N GLN A 112 22.53 34.48 -2.86
CA GLN A 112 23.81 33.76 -2.95
C GLN A 112 24.36 33.36 -1.57
N VAL A 113 23.62 33.67 -0.50
CA VAL A 113 23.99 33.34 0.88
C VAL A 113 23.02 32.33 1.48
N SER A 114 23.51 31.57 2.45
CA SER A 114 22.76 30.49 3.10
C SER A 114 21.68 31.04 4.04
N MET A 115 20.70 30.21 4.38
CA MET A 115 19.66 30.56 5.36
C MET A 115 20.22 31.10 6.68
N THR A 116 21.24 30.45 7.23
CA THR A 116 21.86 30.85 8.50
C THR A 116 22.51 32.22 8.40
N ASP A 117 23.07 32.55 7.25
CA ASP A 117 23.74 33.84 7.05
C ASP A 117 22.72 34.96 6.79
N VAL A 118 21.61 34.68 6.12
CA VAL A 118 20.47 35.60 6.02
C VAL A 118 19.97 36.01 7.41
N GLU A 119 19.83 35.04 8.33
CA GLU A 119 19.41 35.32 9.71
C GLU A 119 20.45 36.16 10.48
N LYS A 120 21.75 35.86 10.32
CA LYS A 120 22.83 36.65 10.94
C LYS A 120 22.89 38.08 10.42
N LEU A 121 22.50 38.31 9.16
CA LEU A 121 22.39 39.64 8.57
C LEU A 121 21.18 40.43 9.10
N GLY A 122 20.33 39.83 9.94
CA GLY A 122 19.17 40.48 10.55
C GLY A 122 18.00 40.68 9.58
N LEU A 123 17.98 39.96 8.46
CA LEU A 123 16.89 40.02 7.50
C LEU A 123 15.72 39.14 7.92
N LEU A 124 14.50 39.55 7.58
CA LEU A 124 13.31 38.77 7.86
C LEU A 124 13.27 37.54 6.96
N LYS A 125 13.23 36.37 7.60
CA LYS A 125 13.09 35.07 6.94
C LYS A 125 11.69 34.53 7.19
N MET A 126 11.03 34.05 6.15
CA MET A 126 9.77 33.31 6.21
C MET A 126 9.90 31.99 5.47
N ASP A 127 9.27 30.94 6.00
CA ASP A 127 9.19 29.63 5.35
C ASP A 127 7.78 29.40 4.81
N PHE A 128 7.66 29.20 3.49
CA PHE A 128 6.44 28.82 2.80
C PHE A 128 6.57 27.38 2.32
N LEU A 129 6.01 26.44 3.08
CA LEU A 129 6.08 25.01 2.76
C LEU A 129 4.88 24.60 1.91
N GLY A 130 5.12 23.94 0.79
CA GLY A 130 4.10 23.16 0.09
C GLY A 130 3.85 21.86 0.84
N LEU A 131 2.64 21.66 1.36
CA LEU A 131 2.25 20.43 2.04
C LEU A 131 1.14 19.73 1.26
N ARG A 132 1.50 18.66 0.53
CA ARG A 132 0.60 17.85 -0.30
C ARG A 132 -0.72 17.46 0.38
N ASN A 133 -0.70 17.19 1.68
CA ASN A 133 -1.91 16.77 2.40
C ASN A 133 -2.96 17.89 2.51
N LEU A 134 -2.56 19.16 2.42
CA LEU A 134 -3.51 20.26 2.33
C LEU A 134 -4.24 20.24 0.98
N ASP A 135 -3.52 19.96 -0.11
CA ASP A 135 -4.12 19.81 -1.44
C ASP A 135 -5.08 18.59 -1.49
N VAL A 136 -4.73 17.50 -0.80
CA VAL A 136 -5.61 16.33 -0.63
C VAL A 136 -6.89 16.70 0.11
N ILE A 137 -6.77 17.43 1.22
CA ILE A 137 -7.92 17.88 2.01
C ILE A 137 -8.82 18.79 1.16
N GLU A 138 -8.24 19.77 0.47
CA GLU A 138 -8.98 20.70 -0.41
C GLU A 138 -9.71 19.94 -1.53
N SER A 139 -9.02 19.01 -2.19
CA SER A 139 -9.60 18.18 -3.24
C SER A 139 -10.73 17.29 -2.71
N ALA A 140 -10.55 16.66 -1.54
CA ALA A 140 -11.59 15.86 -0.91
C ALA A 140 -12.81 16.70 -0.55
N VAL A 141 -12.61 17.89 0.03
CA VAL A 141 -13.68 18.84 0.34
C VAL A 141 -14.44 19.24 -0.91
N ARG A 142 -13.75 19.56 -2.01
CA ARG A 142 -14.37 19.88 -3.30
C ARG A 142 -15.26 18.74 -3.79
N ILE A 143 -14.76 17.50 -3.80
CA ILE A 143 -15.51 16.31 -4.23
C ILE A 143 -16.73 16.08 -3.32
N ILE A 144 -16.59 16.26 -2.00
CA ILE A 144 -17.70 16.12 -1.04
C ILE A 144 -18.80 17.15 -1.33
N ARG A 145 -18.42 18.41 -1.59
CA ARG A 145 -19.36 19.51 -1.89
C ARG A 145 -20.09 19.31 -3.21
N GLU A 146 -19.43 18.80 -4.23
CA GLU A 146 -20.05 18.50 -5.53
C GLU A 146 -21.03 17.33 -5.46
N GLY A 147 -20.80 16.38 -4.54
CA GLY A 147 -21.56 15.14 -4.46
C GLY A 147 -22.58 15.09 -3.34
N VAL A 148 -22.11 14.92 -2.11
CA VAL A 148 -22.93 14.39 -1.00
C VAL A 148 -23.32 15.50 -0.01
N CYS A 149 -22.48 16.51 0.19
CA CYS A 149 -22.70 17.55 1.20
C CYS A 149 -22.19 18.92 0.72
N PRO A 150 -23.03 19.71 0.02
CA PRO A 150 -22.65 21.01 -0.53
C PRO A 150 -22.11 22.03 0.48
N ASP A 151 -22.60 21.97 1.73
CA ASP A 151 -22.22 22.89 2.81
C ASP A 151 -21.08 22.34 3.69
N PHE A 152 -20.41 21.26 3.29
CA PHE A 152 -19.34 20.66 4.08
C PHE A 152 -18.20 21.64 4.32
N ASP A 153 -17.75 21.76 5.57
CA ASP A 153 -16.65 22.62 5.97
C ASP A 153 -15.69 21.87 6.90
N ILE A 154 -14.46 21.69 6.42
CA ILE A 154 -13.41 20.97 7.15
C ILE A 154 -12.98 21.70 8.43
N GLU A 155 -13.15 23.02 8.49
CA GLU A 155 -12.78 23.82 9.66
C GLU A 155 -13.77 23.64 10.83
N ARG A 156 -14.96 23.07 10.57
CA ARG A 156 -16.05 22.95 11.54
C ARG A 156 -16.30 21.51 12.03
N ILE A 157 -15.43 20.56 11.65
CA ILE A 157 -15.58 19.15 12.06
C ILE A 157 -15.38 18.98 13.58
N PRO A 158 -16.13 18.06 14.22
CA PRO A 158 -15.96 17.77 15.65
C PRO A 158 -14.65 17.00 15.91
N LEU A 159 -13.86 17.41 16.89
CA LEU A 159 -12.59 16.76 17.27
C LEU A 159 -12.79 15.49 18.13
N ASP A 160 -14.02 15.18 18.51
CA ASP A 160 -14.45 14.04 19.31
C ASP A 160 -15.24 12.99 18.50
N ASP A 161 -15.12 13.00 17.15
CA ASP A 161 -15.83 12.05 16.29
C ASP A 161 -15.45 10.58 16.56
N ALA A 162 -16.42 9.82 17.08
CA ALA A 162 -16.23 8.42 17.47
C ALA A 162 -15.90 7.50 16.28
N THR A 163 -16.36 7.81 15.07
CA THR A 163 -16.08 7.00 13.87
C THR A 163 -14.59 7.08 13.52
N THR A 164 -14.04 8.28 13.53
CA THR A 164 -12.61 8.54 13.32
C THR A 164 -11.74 7.80 14.34
N TYR A 165 -12.03 7.93 15.63
CA TYR A 165 -11.23 7.26 16.66
C TYR A 165 -11.33 5.73 16.61
N ARG A 166 -12.51 5.16 16.29
CA ARG A 166 -12.65 3.70 16.13
C ARG A 166 -11.84 3.17 14.96
N MET A 167 -11.80 3.89 13.83
CA MET A 167 -10.96 3.53 12.68
C MET A 167 -9.47 3.57 13.06
N LEU A 168 -9.02 4.67 13.68
CA LEU A 168 -7.64 4.83 14.13
C LEU A 168 -7.24 3.76 15.15
N ALA A 169 -8.12 3.43 16.09
CA ALA A 169 -7.86 2.42 17.12
C ALA A 169 -7.72 0.99 16.56
N ARG A 170 -8.27 0.69 15.37
CA ARG A 170 -8.03 -0.57 14.66
C ARG A 170 -6.71 -0.59 13.90
N GLY A 171 -6.06 0.57 13.73
CA GLY A 171 -4.87 0.72 12.91
C GLY A 171 -5.18 0.91 11.42
N ASP A 172 -6.43 1.16 11.04
CA ASP A 172 -6.87 1.35 9.65
C ASP A 172 -6.51 2.76 9.13
N SER A 173 -5.25 3.17 9.26
CA SER A 173 -4.76 4.54 9.03
C SER A 173 -3.84 4.70 7.81
N GLU A 174 -3.85 3.73 6.89
CA GLU A 174 -3.20 3.86 5.58
C GLU A 174 -3.75 5.08 4.85
N GLY A 175 -2.87 5.93 4.33
CA GLY A 175 -3.28 7.19 3.72
C GLY A 175 -3.69 8.29 4.70
N VAL A 176 -3.58 8.10 6.01
CA VAL A 176 -3.74 9.17 7.01
C VAL A 176 -2.41 9.85 7.27
N PHE A 177 -2.37 11.18 7.23
CA PHE A 177 -1.13 11.94 7.42
C PHE A 177 -0.49 11.64 8.79
N GLN A 178 0.84 11.48 8.83
CA GLN A 178 1.64 11.08 10.00
C GLN A 178 1.36 9.67 10.55
N PHE A 179 0.23 9.05 10.20
CA PHE A 179 -0.25 7.79 10.79
C PHE A 179 -0.23 6.59 9.84
N GLU A 180 0.49 6.67 8.72
CA GLU A 180 0.47 5.65 7.67
C GLU A 180 1.40 4.45 7.91
N SER A 181 2.56 4.66 8.57
CA SER A 181 3.59 3.61 8.67
C SER A 181 3.14 2.40 9.50
N ALA A 182 3.63 1.20 9.19
CA ALA A 182 3.27 -0.03 9.90
C ALA A 182 3.41 0.08 11.42
N GLY A 183 4.60 0.43 11.94
CA GLY A 183 4.77 0.56 13.39
C GLY A 183 3.93 1.68 14.03
N MET A 184 3.52 2.70 13.27
CA MET A 184 2.60 3.73 13.77
C MET A 184 1.17 3.19 13.88
N ARG A 185 0.75 2.33 12.94
CA ARG A 185 -0.51 1.56 13.05
C ARG A 185 -0.48 0.65 14.26
N ASP A 186 0.66 0.03 14.57
CA ASP A 186 0.83 -0.79 15.78
C ASP A 186 0.70 0.08 17.04
N ALA A 187 1.36 1.24 17.07
CA ALA A 187 1.25 2.20 18.17
C ALA A 187 -0.19 2.71 18.37
N LEU A 188 -0.93 2.93 17.28
CA LEU A 188 -2.36 3.27 17.33
C LEU A 188 -3.20 2.15 17.96
N ARG A 189 -2.97 0.89 17.56
CA ARG A 189 -3.62 -0.28 18.15
C ARG A 189 -3.27 -0.45 19.62
N GLU A 190 -2.04 -0.12 20.02
CA GLU A 190 -1.63 -0.20 21.42
C GLU A 190 -2.28 0.90 22.28
N ILE A 191 -2.22 2.16 21.84
CA ILE A 191 -2.73 3.33 22.58
C ILE A 191 -4.26 3.44 22.55
N GLN A 192 -4.93 2.87 21.53
CA GLN A 192 -6.38 2.92 21.35
C GLN A 192 -6.92 4.37 21.47
N PRO A 193 -6.51 5.33 20.62
CA PRO A 193 -6.81 6.75 20.80
C PRO A 193 -8.33 7.02 20.90
N THR A 194 -8.74 7.85 21.86
CA THR A 194 -10.15 8.18 22.14
C THR A 194 -10.41 9.68 22.19
N LYS A 195 -9.36 10.51 22.19
CA LYS A 195 -9.44 11.98 22.25
C LYS A 195 -8.28 12.61 21.49
N PHE A 196 -8.40 13.90 21.16
CA PHE A 196 -7.43 14.59 20.31
C PHE A 196 -6.02 14.62 20.93
N ASP A 197 -5.93 14.78 22.26
CA ASP A 197 -4.66 14.76 22.98
C ASP A 197 -3.86 13.45 22.79
N ASP A 198 -4.53 12.32 22.57
CA ASP A 198 -3.84 11.05 22.30
C ASP A 198 -3.12 11.09 20.95
N LEU A 199 -3.68 11.78 19.95
CA LEU A 199 -3.06 11.95 18.63
C LEU A 199 -1.85 12.88 18.71
N ILE A 200 -1.92 13.93 19.52
CA ILE A 200 -0.79 14.82 19.79
C ILE A 200 0.35 14.02 20.45
N ALA A 201 0.03 13.13 21.38
CA ALA A 201 1.02 12.27 22.03
C ALA A 201 1.65 11.28 21.06
N LEU A 202 0.86 10.61 20.22
CA LEU A 202 1.35 9.68 19.18
C LEU A 202 2.35 10.34 18.23
N VAL A 203 2.05 11.54 17.73
CA VAL A 203 2.97 12.32 16.87
C VAL A 203 4.30 12.61 17.58
N ALA A 204 4.28 12.84 18.90
CA ALA A 204 5.47 13.14 19.68
C ALA A 204 6.27 11.90 20.10
N LEU A 205 5.57 10.79 20.38
CA LEU A 205 6.16 9.56 20.93
C LEU A 205 6.74 8.64 19.85
N TYR A 206 6.14 8.59 18.66
CA TYR A 206 6.55 7.66 17.61
C TYR A 206 7.81 8.12 16.86
N ARG A 207 8.95 8.09 17.56
CA ARG A 207 10.29 8.37 17.03
C ARG A 207 11.37 7.65 17.84
N PRO A 208 12.57 7.39 17.27
CA PRO A 208 13.66 6.74 18.00
C PRO A 208 13.96 7.44 19.33
N GLY A 209 13.96 6.67 20.43
CA GLY A 209 14.00 7.20 21.80
C GLY A 209 12.64 7.05 22.48
N PRO A 210 11.72 8.03 22.36
CA PRO A 210 10.46 8.05 23.11
C PRO A 210 9.46 6.94 22.77
N MET A 211 9.66 6.16 21.71
CA MET A 211 8.82 4.99 21.43
C MET A 211 8.76 4.02 22.62
N GLU A 212 9.80 3.98 23.46
CA GLU A 212 9.81 3.15 24.69
C GLU A 212 8.72 3.52 25.70
N PHE A 213 8.19 4.75 25.64
CA PHE A 213 7.12 5.22 26.52
C PHE A 213 5.71 4.92 25.99
N ILE A 214 5.56 4.42 24.76
CA ILE A 214 4.25 4.06 24.18
C ILE A 214 3.54 3.00 25.03
N PRO A 215 4.19 1.89 25.47
CA PRO A 215 3.56 0.89 26.32
C PRO A 215 3.17 1.41 27.70
N GLU A 216 3.97 2.33 28.27
CA GLU A 216 3.64 2.98 29.54
C GLU A 216 2.42 3.89 29.41
N TYR A 217 2.39 4.73 28.36
CA TYR A 217 1.25 5.59 28.05
C TYR A 217 -0.03 4.79 27.86
N ALA A 218 0.02 3.72 27.04
CA ALA A 218 -1.12 2.86 26.77
C ALA A 218 -1.63 2.18 28.04
N ARG A 219 -0.73 1.65 28.88
CA ARG A 219 -1.08 1.00 30.15
C ARG A 219 -1.74 1.97 31.12
N ASN A 220 -1.16 3.15 31.30
CA ASN A 220 -1.66 4.17 32.22
C ASN A 220 -3.00 4.74 31.74
N LYS A 221 -3.21 4.81 30.43
CA LYS A 221 -4.51 5.18 29.85
C LYS A 221 -5.59 4.13 30.12
N ARG A 222 -5.28 2.84 29.99
CA ARG A 222 -6.22 1.74 30.24
C ARG A 222 -6.60 1.63 31.72
N ASP A 223 -5.66 1.92 32.62
CA ASP A 223 -5.88 1.91 34.06
C ASP A 223 -5.30 3.17 34.74
N PRO A 224 -6.05 4.29 34.72
CA PRO A 224 -5.62 5.54 35.34
C PRO A 224 -5.44 5.45 36.85
N SER A 225 -6.05 4.45 37.52
CA SER A 225 -5.97 4.28 38.99
C SER A 225 -4.55 3.95 39.46
N ARG A 226 -3.68 3.50 38.55
CA ARG A 226 -2.28 3.16 38.81
C ARG A 226 -1.35 4.36 38.77
N LEU A 227 -1.83 5.52 38.30
CA LEU A 227 -1.04 6.74 38.24
C LEU A 227 -0.67 7.18 39.65
N LYS A 228 0.63 7.18 39.94
CA LYS A 228 1.20 7.71 41.17
C LYS A 228 2.13 8.85 40.82
N PHE A 229 1.74 10.06 41.22
CA PHE A 229 2.58 11.24 41.09
C PHE A 229 3.49 11.35 42.31
N GLN A 230 4.77 11.60 42.07
CA GLN A 230 5.77 11.79 43.12
C GLN A 230 5.54 13.09 43.90
N ASP A 231 4.83 14.05 43.29
CA ASP A 231 4.41 15.31 43.89
C ASP A 231 3.01 15.69 43.38
N PRO A 232 2.09 16.15 44.25
CA PRO A 232 0.73 16.55 43.84
C PRO A 232 0.69 17.62 42.74
N ARG A 233 1.70 18.48 42.63
CA ARG A 233 1.77 19.53 41.62
C ARG A 233 2.02 18.98 40.20
N LEU A 234 2.49 17.74 40.07
CA LEU A 234 2.70 17.08 38.77
C LEU A 234 1.38 16.58 38.16
N GLU A 235 0.40 16.24 38.98
CA GLU A 235 -0.90 15.74 38.54
C GLU A 235 -1.55 16.63 37.46
N PRO A 236 -1.75 17.95 37.66
CA PRO A 236 -2.36 18.80 36.63
C PRO A 236 -1.51 18.96 35.36
N ILE A 237 -0.21 18.65 35.40
CA ILE A 237 0.72 18.80 34.27
C ILE A 237 0.79 17.52 33.43
N LEU A 238 0.83 16.37 34.09
CA LEU A 238 1.11 15.07 33.48
C LEU A 238 -0.16 14.22 33.31
N SER A 239 -1.29 14.55 33.93
CA SER A 239 -2.55 13.82 33.73
C SER A 239 -3.02 13.78 32.27
N PRO A 240 -2.90 14.87 31.46
CA PRO A 240 -3.28 14.81 30.04
C PRO A 240 -2.50 13.78 29.23
N THR A 241 -1.30 13.42 29.68
CA THR A 241 -0.39 12.44 29.06
C THR A 241 -0.21 11.17 29.90
N TYR A 242 -1.16 10.89 30.79
CA TYR A 242 -1.18 9.71 31.65
C TYR A 242 0.16 9.46 32.37
N GLY A 243 0.71 10.51 32.99
CA GLY A 243 1.93 10.43 33.80
C GLY A 243 3.24 10.51 33.02
N VAL A 244 3.21 10.42 31.69
CA VAL A 244 4.42 10.47 30.86
C VAL A 244 4.76 11.92 30.52
N ALA A 245 5.99 12.36 30.79
CA ALA A 245 6.45 13.70 30.41
C ALA A 245 6.94 13.69 28.95
N ILE A 246 6.10 14.18 28.04
CA ILE A 246 6.33 14.13 26.59
C ILE A 246 6.79 15.50 26.07
N TYR A 247 6.21 16.57 26.62
CA TYR A 247 6.29 17.89 26.00
C TYR A 247 7.28 18.82 26.69
N GLN A 248 7.95 19.64 25.90
CA GLN A 248 8.76 20.76 26.34
C GLN A 248 7.98 21.70 27.27
N GLU A 249 6.72 21.97 26.93
CA GLU A 249 5.82 22.83 27.69
C GLU A 249 5.48 22.23 29.07
N GLN A 250 5.44 20.90 29.21
CA GLN A 250 5.27 20.25 30.52
C GLN A 250 6.49 20.50 31.40
N LEU A 251 7.71 20.38 30.85
CA LEU A 251 8.95 20.63 31.59
C LEU A 251 9.07 22.09 32.01
N MET A 252 8.62 23.02 31.15
CA MET A 252 8.51 24.44 31.50
C MET A 252 7.51 24.67 32.64
N GLU A 253 6.38 23.98 32.65
CA GLU A 253 5.39 24.12 33.74
C GLU A 253 5.91 23.52 35.05
N ILE A 254 6.62 22.39 35.00
CA ILE A 254 7.27 21.78 36.15
C ILE A 254 8.32 22.73 36.72
N SER A 255 9.18 23.33 35.88
CA SER A 255 10.23 24.23 36.35
C SER A 255 9.68 25.52 36.97
N LYS A 256 8.55 26.04 36.50
CA LYS A 256 7.86 27.17 37.12
C LYS A 256 7.21 26.80 38.46
N ARG A 257 6.40 25.73 38.50
CA ARG A 257 5.60 25.38 39.69
C ARG A 257 6.40 24.76 40.82
N ILE A 258 7.42 23.98 40.48
CA ILE A 258 8.24 23.26 41.45
C ILE A 258 9.58 23.99 41.63
N GLY A 259 10.27 24.26 40.52
CA GLY A 259 11.59 24.90 40.53
C GLY A 259 11.60 26.42 40.74
N GLY A 260 10.44 27.07 40.80
CA GLY A 260 10.33 28.52 41.02
C GLY A 260 10.86 29.39 39.87
N PHE A 261 11.04 28.83 38.67
CA PHE A 261 11.57 29.56 37.53
C PHE A 261 10.60 30.65 37.07
N THR A 262 11.17 31.78 36.61
CA THR A 262 10.41 32.77 35.84
C THR A 262 10.04 32.21 34.45
N PRO A 263 9.04 32.78 33.75
CA PRO A 263 8.73 32.38 32.37
C PRO A 263 9.93 32.44 31.41
N SER A 264 10.84 33.41 31.61
CA SER A 264 12.07 33.53 30.82
C SER A 264 13.04 32.38 31.11
N GLU A 265 13.26 32.05 32.38
CA GLU A 265 14.16 30.95 32.77
C GLU A 265 13.62 29.58 32.33
N ALA A 266 12.29 29.42 32.36
CA ALA A 266 11.65 28.21 31.82
C ALA A 266 11.86 28.06 30.30
N ASP A 267 11.80 29.16 29.52
CA ASP A 267 12.15 29.10 28.10
C ASP A 267 13.66 28.90 27.86
N ASP A 268 14.52 29.44 28.73
CA ASP A 268 15.95 29.16 28.68
C ASP A 268 16.24 27.68 28.93
N LEU A 269 15.53 27.04 29.87
CA LEU A 269 15.58 25.59 30.09
C LEU A 269 15.12 24.84 28.84
N ARG A 270 13.98 25.22 28.25
CA ARG A 270 13.47 24.63 27.01
C ARG A 270 14.50 24.71 25.87
N LYS A 271 15.13 25.87 25.68
CA LYS A 271 16.19 26.08 24.67
C LYS A 271 17.39 25.20 24.95
N ALA A 272 17.80 25.09 26.21
CA ALA A 272 18.94 24.26 26.61
C ALA A 272 18.68 22.77 26.33
N ILE A 273 17.49 22.27 26.67
CA ILE A 273 17.04 20.90 26.39
C ILE A 273 16.95 20.68 24.87
N GLY A 274 16.20 21.52 24.15
CA GLY A 274 15.93 21.34 22.72
C GLY A 274 17.16 21.46 21.82
N LYS A 275 18.15 22.27 22.19
CA LYS A 275 19.43 22.41 21.46
C LYS A 275 20.58 21.61 22.08
N LYS A 276 20.31 20.78 23.09
CA LYS A 276 21.30 19.98 23.84
C LYS A 276 22.51 20.80 24.34
N ILE A 277 22.25 22.02 24.86
CA ILE A 277 23.30 22.95 25.31
C ILE A 277 23.69 22.62 26.77
N LYS A 278 24.66 21.72 26.95
CA LYS A 278 25.12 21.24 28.28
C LYS A 278 25.47 22.37 29.25
N ALA A 279 26.28 23.33 28.80
CA ALA A 279 26.71 24.46 29.64
C ALA A 279 25.54 25.31 30.19
N ARG A 280 24.42 25.40 29.45
CA ARG A 280 23.22 26.12 29.90
C ARG A 280 22.42 25.29 30.91
N LEU A 281 22.35 23.98 30.75
CA LEU A 281 21.70 23.07 31.72
C LEU A 281 22.43 23.11 33.07
N GLU A 282 23.76 23.03 33.06
CA GLU A 282 24.61 23.09 34.26
C GLU A 282 24.42 24.40 35.04
N GLN A 283 24.16 25.52 34.35
CA GLN A 283 23.88 26.82 35.00
C GLN A 283 22.49 26.88 35.64
N LEU A 284 21.52 26.12 35.13
CA LEU A 284 20.14 26.12 35.61
C LEU A 284 19.90 25.11 36.75
N GLU A 285 20.71 24.06 36.84
CA GLU A 285 20.57 23.01 37.87
C GLU A 285 20.53 23.56 39.31
N PRO A 286 21.51 24.39 39.76
CA PRO A 286 21.54 24.81 41.15
C PRO A 286 20.32 25.67 41.50
N LYS A 287 19.86 26.49 40.53
CA LYS A 287 18.66 27.30 40.68
C LYS A 287 17.41 26.44 40.82
N PHE A 288 17.25 25.44 39.96
CA PHE A 288 16.08 24.55 40.00
C PHE A 288 16.01 23.81 41.33
N ARG A 289 17.13 23.24 41.78
CA ARG A 289 17.21 22.51 43.05
C ARG A 289 16.90 23.41 44.25
N ALA A 290 17.46 24.63 44.27
CA ALA A 290 17.18 25.59 45.34
C ALA A 290 15.70 26.01 45.38
N GLY A 291 15.10 26.30 44.22
CA GLY A 291 13.68 26.66 44.12
C GLY A 291 12.75 25.50 44.48
N ALA A 292 13.09 24.28 44.07
CA ALA A 292 12.34 23.07 44.41
C ALA A 292 12.39 22.76 45.90
N ALA A 293 13.56 22.92 46.54
CA ALA A 293 13.68 22.78 47.99
C ALA A 293 12.86 23.86 48.73
N ALA A 294 12.92 25.11 48.26
CA ALA A 294 12.14 26.22 48.85
C ALA A 294 10.62 26.03 48.72
N SER A 295 10.17 25.28 47.71
CA SER A 295 8.76 24.96 47.50
C SER A 295 8.26 23.73 48.27
N GLY A 296 9.08 23.16 49.16
CA GLY A 296 8.71 22.02 50.01
C GLY A 296 8.77 20.66 49.32
N THR A 297 9.48 20.57 48.18
CA THR A 297 9.63 19.33 47.42
C THR A 297 10.62 18.38 48.12
N ALA A 298 10.28 17.11 48.25
CA ALA A 298 11.18 16.11 48.84
C ALA A 298 12.46 15.92 47.98
N PRO A 299 13.65 15.75 48.59
CA PRO A 299 14.92 15.65 47.85
C PRO A 299 14.92 14.58 46.75
N GLU A 300 14.31 13.43 47.00
CA GLU A 300 14.24 12.32 46.05
C GLU A 300 13.43 12.68 44.79
N VAL A 301 12.41 13.53 44.97
CA VAL A 301 11.59 14.04 43.87
C VAL A 301 12.34 15.10 43.07
N ILE A 302 13.14 15.94 43.73
CA ILE A 302 14.00 16.92 43.06
C ILE A 302 15.00 16.19 42.14
N ASP A 303 15.65 15.15 42.65
CA ASP A 303 16.60 14.34 41.87
C ASP A 303 15.92 13.65 40.68
N TYR A 304 14.74 13.07 40.91
CA TYR A 304 13.93 12.48 39.85
C TYR A 304 13.57 13.49 38.75
N LEU A 305 13.06 14.66 39.12
CA LEU A 305 12.63 15.70 38.17
C LEU A 305 13.81 16.27 37.39
N TRP A 306 14.95 16.47 38.03
CA TRP A 306 16.14 16.94 37.32
C TRP A 306 16.67 15.88 36.34
N SER A 307 16.73 14.62 36.77
CA SER A 307 17.11 13.50 35.87
C SER A 307 16.17 13.38 34.67
N LEU A 308 14.87 13.60 34.89
CA LEU A 308 13.88 13.64 33.81
C LEU A 308 14.16 14.76 32.81
N MET A 309 14.46 15.98 33.28
CA MET A 309 14.78 17.14 32.44
C MET A 309 16.08 16.97 31.65
N GLU A 310 17.09 16.36 32.25
CA GLU A 310 18.37 16.09 31.59
C GLU A 310 18.18 15.08 30.44
N LYS A 311 17.48 13.97 30.71
CA LYS A 311 17.18 12.95 29.71
C LYS A 311 16.21 13.44 28.63
N ALA A 312 15.34 14.40 28.96
CA ALA A 312 14.36 14.96 28.04
C ALA A 312 14.98 15.66 26.82
N GLY A 313 16.28 15.98 26.84
CA GLY A 313 17.00 16.47 25.65
C GLY A 313 16.96 15.49 24.48
N ASP A 314 16.82 14.19 24.75
CA ASP A 314 16.80 13.15 23.72
C ASP A 314 15.40 12.83 23.20
N TYR A 315 14.34 13.08 23.98
CA TYR A 315 13.00 12.57 23.68
C TYR A 315 11.84 13.53 23.92
N SER A 316 12.05 14.76 24.40
CA SER A 316 10.97 15.76 24.56
C SER A 316 10.59 16.42 23.24
N PHE A 317 9.32 16.78 23.08
CA PHE A 317 8.78 17.34 21.85
C PHE A 317 8.05 18.65 22.07
N ASN A 318 7.97 19.50 21.04
CA ASN A 318 7.24 20.75 21.12
C ASN A 318 5.73 20.50 20.92
N LYS A 319 4.90 20.78 21.93
CA LYS A 319 3.47 20.47 21.91
C LYS A 319 2.72 21.27 20.85
N SER A 320 3.04 22.55 20.66
CA SER A 320 2.34 23.38 19.66
C SER A 320 2.55 22.85 18.24
N HIS A 321 3.78 22.48 17.87
CA HIS A 321 4.06 21.82 16.59
C HIS A 321 3.29 20.49 16.46
N ALA A 322 3.34 19.64 17.50
CA ALA A 322 2.65 18.36 17.50
C ALA A 322 1.15 18.52 17.31
N ALA A 323 0.54 19.48 18.00
CA ALA A 323 -0.89 19.75 17.94
C ALA A 323 -1.34 20.19 16.54
N CYS A 324 -0.59 21.09 15.90
CA CYS A 324 -0.89 21.55 14.55
C CYS A 324 -0.83 20.40 13.53
N TYR A 325 0.19 19.53 13.62
CA TYR A 325 0.29 18.38 12.72
C TYR A 325 -0.74 17.28 13.03
N ALA A 326 -1.04 17.06 14.32
CA ALA A 326 -2.10 16.16 14.75
C ALA A 326 -3.48 16.63 14.26
N LEU A 327 -3.72 17.95 14.12
CA LEU A 327 -4.96 18.47 13.55
C LEU A 327 -5.10 18.09 12.08
N ILE A 328 -4.03 18.20 11.28
CA ILE A 328 -4.04 17.76 9.88
C ILE A 328 -4.22 16.24 9.80
N ALA A 329 -3.55 15.49 10.67
CA ALA A 329 -3.73 14.04 10.78
C ALA A 329 -5.18 13.67 11.13
N PHE A 330 -5.79 14.37 12.09
CA PHE A 330 -7.20 14.17 12.45
C PHE A 330 -8.14 14.51 11.28
N ARG A 331 -7.92 15.62 10.57
CA ARG A 331 -8.73 16.00 9.39
C ARG A 331 -8.67 14.94 8.30
N THR A 332 -7.48 14.42 7.98
CA THR A 332 -7.32 13.34 7.00
C THR A 332 -7.97 12.04 7.49
N ALA A 333 -7.84 11.70 8.77
CA ALA A 333 -8.51 10.55 9.37
C ALA A 333 -10.03 10.68 9.34
N TYR A 334 -10.56 11.86 9.65
CA TYR A 334 -11.99 12.16 9.64
C TYR A 334 -12.58 12.02 8.24
N LEU A 335 -11.89 12.56 7.23
CA LEU A 335 -12.27 12.41 5.83
C LEU A 335 -12.25 10.94 5.39
N LYS A 336 -11.21 10.17 5.76
CA LYS A 336 -11.15 8.73 5.47
C LYS A 336 -12.29 7.96 6.14
N ALA A 337 -12.61 8.29 7.39
CA ALA A 337 -13.60 7.56 8.19
C ALA A 337 -15.05 7.87 7.76
N ASN A 338 -15.35 9.13 7.41
CA ASN A 338 -16.72 9.60 7.17
C ASN A 338 -17.05 9.81 5.69
N PHE A 339 -16.05 10.08 4.84
CA PHE A 339 -16.19 10.26 3.39
C PHE A 339 -15.15 9.42 2.63
N PRO A 340 -15.09 8.09 2.85
CA PRO A 340 -14.00 7.24 2.40
C PRO A 340 -13.79 7.28 0.87
N VAL A 341 -14.87 7.27 0.09
CA VAL A 341 -14.78 7.24 -1.38
C VAL A 341 -14.18 8.54 -1.92
N GLN A 342 -14.66 9.69 -1.43
CA GLN A 342 -14.21 11.01 -1.85
C GLN A 342 -12.76 11.27 -1.39
N TYR A 343 -12.44 10.88 -0.16
CA TYR A 343 -11.10 11.02 0.39
C TYR A 343 -10.09 10.15 -0.37
N MET A 344 -10.41 8.87 -0.61
CA MET A 344 -9.51 7.98 -1.34
C MET A 344 -9.32 8.43 -2.78
N ALA A 345 -10.36 8.92 -3.47
CA ALA A 345 -10.21 9.50 -4.81
C ALA A 345 -9.24 10.71 -4.82
N ALA A 346 -9.35 11.62 -3.85
CA ALA A 346 -8.44 12.75 -3.71
C ALA A 346 -7.00 12.31 -3.36
N LEU A 347 -6.86 11.37 -2.43
CA LEU A 347 -5.57 10.84 -1.99
C LEU A 347 -4.82 10.16 -3.14
N ILE A 348 -5.49 9.27 -3.88
CA ILE A 348 -4.90 8.57 -5.03
C ILE A 348 -4.49 9.59 -6.10
N SER A 349 -5.33 10.60 -6.36
CA SER A 349 -5.02 11.67 -7.31
C SER A 349 -3.75 12.44 -6.94
N SER A 350 -3.51 12.68 -5.64
CA SER A 350 -2.31 13.39 -5.17
C SER A 350 -0.99 12.65 -5.36
N VAL A 351 -1.03 11.36 -5.68
CA VAL A 351 0.17 10.52 -5.84
C VAL A 351 0.32 9.92 -7.22
N MET A 352 -0.43 10.41 -8.21
CA MET A 352 -0.43 9.86 -9.57
C MET A 352 0.95 9.87 -10.22
N ASP A 353 1.78 10.87 -9.93
CA ASP A 353 3.15 10.95 -10.46
C ASP A 353 4.10 9.90 -9.83
N THR A 354 3.68 9.25 -8.73
CA THR A 354 4.47 8.24 -8.03
C THR A 354 3.93 6.84 -8.36
N LYS A 355 4.55 6.21 -9.37
CA LYS A 355 4.11 4.94 -9.97
C LYS A 355 3.88 3.79 -8.98
N ASP A 356 4.58 3.78 -7.84
CA ASP A 356 4.48 2.71 -6.84
C ASP A 356 3.36 2.95 -5.81
N LYS A 357 2.88 4.20 -5.64
CA LYS A 357 1.89 4.54 -4.61
C LYS A 357 0.45 4.42 -5.08
N VAL A 358 0.18 4.58 -6.37
CA VAL A 358 -1.17 4.41 -6.92
C VAL A 358 -1.69 2.97 -6.70
N PRO A 359 -0.94 1.90 -7.06
CA PRO A 359 -1.37 0.53 -6.78
C PRO A 359 -1.65 0.28 -5.29
N PHE A 360 -0.79 0.82 -4.42
CA PHE A 360 -0.95 0.68 -2.97
C PHE A 360 -2.29 1.25 -2.48
N TYR A 361 -2.61 2.50 -2.81
CA TYR A 361 -3.87 3.11 -2.34
C TYR A 361 -5.12 2.55 -3.05
N VAL A 362 -4.98 2.04 -4.27
CA VAL A 362 -6.07 1.30 -4.94
C VAL A 362 -6.37 0.01 -4.19
N ASN A 363 -5.33 -0.73 -3.77
CA ASN A 363 -5.52 -1.93 -2.95
C ASN A 363 -6.15 -1.58 -1.59
N VAL A 364 -5.71 -0.51 -0.94
CA VAL A 364 -6.36 0.00 0.29
C VAL A 364 -7.84 0.34 0.04
N ALA A 365 -8.17 0.98 -1.07
CA ALA A 365 -9.56 1.27 -1.43
C ALA A 365 -10.39 -0.01 -1.62
N ASN A 366 -9.83 -1.03 -2.30
CA ASN A 366 -10.47 -2.33 -2.47
C ASN A 366 -10.67 -3.06 -1.13
N ASP A 367 -9.68 -3.02 -0.23
CA ASP A 367 -9.77 -3.61 1.12
C ASP A 367 -10.84 -2.91 1.97
N MET A 368 -11.07 -1.61 1.75
CA MET A 368 -12.17 -0.84 2.33
C MET A 368 -13.54 -1.15 1.69
N GLY A 369 -13.58 -2.00 0.66
CA GLY A 369 -14.79 -2.34 -0.10
C GLY A 369 -15.19 -1.30 -1.16
N ILE A 370 -14.28 -0.40 -1.54
CA ILE A 370 -14.51 0.65 -2.54
C ILE A 370 -14.02 0.15 -3.89
N GLU A 371 -14.94 -0.07 -4.82
CA GLU A 371 -14.59 -0.50 -6.18
C GLU A 371 -13.90 0.62 -6.97
N VAL A 372 -12.76 0.30 -7.56
CA VAL A 372 -12.01 1.19 -8.45
C VAL A 372 -12.13 0.73 -9.90
N LEU A 373 -12.83 1.52 -10.72
CA LEU A 373 -13.16 1.22 -12.12
C LEU A 373 -12.03 1.68 -13.07
N PRO A 374 -11.74 0.91 -14.13
CA PRO A 374 -10.73 1.29 -15.13
C PRO A 374 -11.04 2.65 -15.76
N PRO A 375 -10.03 3.33 -16.34
CA PRO A 375 -10.25 4.60 -17.03
C PRO A 375 -11.26 4.39 -18.16
N ASP A 376 -11.93 5.46 -18.55
CA ASP A 376 -12.85 5.47 -19.68
C ASP A 376 -12.81 6.85 -20.35
N ILE A 377 -12.57 6.93 -21.65
CA ILE A 377 -12.45 8.18 -22.40
C ILE A 377 -13.73 9.04 -22.39
N ASN A 378 -14.90 8.44 -22.15
CA ASN A 378 -16.19 9.12 -22.09
C ASN A 378 -16.58 9.54 -20.67
N GLU A 379 -16.14 8.83 -19.63
CA GLU A 379 -16.49 9.15 -18.23
C GLU A 379 -15.34 9.78 -17.43
N SER A 380 -14.10 9.36 -17.65
CA SER A 380 -12.93 9.83 -16.88
C SER A 380 -12.62 11.29 -17.14
N VAL A 381 -11.96 11.91 -16.16
CA VAL A 381 -11.41 13.27 -16.24
C VAL A 381 -9.88 13.19 -16.05
N LEU A 382 -9.24 14.32 -15.77
CA LEU A 382 -7.79 14.37 -15.55
C LEU A 382 -7.38 13.56 -14.31
N ASP A 383 -8.01 13.85 -13.18
CA ASP A 383 -7.81 13.17 -11.88
C ASP A 383 -8.82 12.03 -11.67
N PHE A 384 -8.67 11.27 -10.58
CA PHE A 384 -9.67 10.28 -10.18
C PHE A 384 -10.97 10.99 -9.76
N ARG A 385 -12.11 10.38 -10.09
CA ARG A 385 -13.43 10.94 -9.79
C ARG A 385 -14.32 9.91 -9.11
N VAL A 386 -15.24 10.41 -8.29
CA VAL A 386 -16.30 9.58 -7.71
C VAL A 386 -17.47 9.47 -8.69
N VAL A 387 -17.86 8.25 -9.03
CA VAL A 387 -18.99 7.93 -9.90
C VAL A 387 -19.83 6.87 -9.21
N GLU A 388 -21.07 7.21 -8.84
CA GLU A 388 -22.03 6.27 -8.22
C GLU A 388 -21.47 5.51 -6.99
N GLY A 389 -20.71 6.20 -6.13
CA GLY A 389 -20.10 5.58 -4.95
C GLY A 389 -18.86 4.72 -5.23
N ARG A 390 -18.39 4.70 -6.49
CA ARG A 390 -17.17 4.02 -6.95
C ARG A 390 -16.12 5.06 -7.35
N ILE A 391 -14.87 4.63 -7.49
CA ILE A 391 -13.78 5.50 -7.93
C ILE A 391 -13.46 5.17 -9.37
N ARG A 392 -13.58 6.14 -10.28
CA ARG A 392 -13.16 6.01 -11.68
C ARG A 392 -11.72 6.52 -11.83
N PHE A 393 -10.88 5.73 -12.50
CA PHE A 393 -9.51 6.12 -12.83
C PHE A 393 -9.45 7.43 -13.62
N GLY A 394 -8.53 8.32 -13.22
CA GLY A 394 -8.18 9.50 -14.01
C GLY A 394 -7.35 9.12 -15.23
N LEU A 395 -7.49 9.88 -16.32
CA LEU A 395 -6.71 9.66 -17.54
C LEU A 395 -5.21 9.90 -17.32
N ASN A 396 -4.84 10.71 -16.32
CA ASN A 396 -3.44 11.00 -15.99
C ASN A 396 -2.69 9.81 -15.37
N ALA A 397 -3.42 8.80 -14.88
CA ALA A 397 -2.81 7.57 -14.38
C ALA A 397 -2.34 6.63 -15.50
N VAL A 398 -2.71 6.88 -16.77
CA VAL A 398 -2.31 6.06 -17.91
C VAL A 398 -0.89 6.43 -18.34
N LYS A 399 0.05 5.48 -18.25
CA LYS A 399 1.43 5.72 -18.70
C LYS A 399 1.47 6.13 -20.17
N ASN A 400 2.41 7.03 -20.49
CA ASN A 400 2.62 7.61 -21.82
C ASN A 400 1.51 8.56 -22.32
N VAL A 401 0.52 8.89 -21.49
CA VAL A 401 -0.48 9.92 -21.82
C VAL A 401 -0.16 11.18 -21.00
N GLY A 402 0.29 12.24 -21.66
CA GLY A 402 0.64 13.49 -20.99
C GLY A 402 -0.58 14.38 -20.72
N GLU A 403 -0.47 15.27 -19.74
CA GLU A 403 -1.56 16.18 -19.36
C GLU A 403 -2.13 16.99 -20.53
N THR A 404 -1.28 17.51 -21.41
CA THR A 404 -1.70 18.25 -22.62
C THR A 404 -2.55 17.38 -23.55
N ALA A 405 -2.22 16.10 -23.70
CA ALA A 405 -3.00 15.15 -24.50
C ALA A 405 -4.37 14.89 -23.85
N ILE A 406 -4.42 14.76 -22.53
CA ILE A 406 -5.66 14.55 -21.78
C ILE A 406 -6.59 15.76 -21.92
N ARG A 407 -6.06 16.98 -21.75
CA ARG A 407 -6.83 18.23 -21.93
C ARG A 407 -7.41 18.30 -23.34
N ASN A 408 -6.62 17.97 -24.36
CA ASN A 408 -7.11 17.91 -25.74
C ASN A 408 -8.25 16.90 -25.93
N ILE A 409 -8.16 15.70 -25.33
CA ILE A 409 -9.21 14.69 -25.37
C ILE A 409 -10.50 15.20 -24.70
N LEU A 410 -10.38 15.83 -23.53
CA LEU A 410 -11.53 16.37 -22.79
C LEU A 410 -12.20 17.53 -23.55
N GLU A 411 -11.43 18.45 -24.12
CA GLU A 411 -11.94 19.54 -24.96
C GLU A 411 -12.65 19.00 -26.21
N ALA A 412 -12.06 17.99 -26.87
CA ALA A 412 -12.67 17.33 -28.02
C ALA A 412 -14.00 16.67 -27.63
N ARG A 413 -14.07 16.02 -26.47
CA ARG A 413 -15.29 15.42 -25.91
C ARG A 413 -16.36 16.48 -25.60
N GLU A 414 -15.99 17.57 -24.92
CA GLU A 414 -16.93 18.64 -24.58
C GLU A 414 -17.55 19.29 -25.84
N ARG A 415 -16.76 19.47 -26.90
CA ARG A 415 -17.24 20.06 -28.15
C ARG A 415 -18.13 19.14 -28.98
N GLY A 416 -17.86 17.84 -29.00
CA GLY A 416 -18.51 16.89 -29.92
C GLY A 416 -19.40 15.84 -29.25
N GLY A 417 -19.50 15.82 -27.92
CA GLY A 417 -20.20 14.79 -27.17
C GLY A 417 -19.33 13.53 -26.91
N PRO A 418 -19.91 12.43 -26.40
CA PRO A 418 -19.18 11.19 -26.19
C PRO A 418 -18.59 10.67 -27.51
N PHE A 419 -17.42 10.06 -27.44
CA PHE A 419 -16.82 9.34 -28.55
C PHE A 419 -17.59 8.04 -28.80
N THR A 420 -17.71 7.68 -30.06
CA THR A 420 -18.50 6.52 -30.50
C THR A 420 -17.64 5.33 -30.91
N ASP A 421 -16.52 5.60 -31.59
CA ASP A 421 -15.58 4.59 -32.04
C ASP A 421 -14.14 5.15 -32.16
N LEU A 422 -13.18 4.27 -32.47
CA LEU A 422 -11.76 4.63 -32.63
C LEU A 422 -11.52 5.66 -33.75
N PHE A 423 -12.31 5.64 -34.83
CA PHE A 423 -12.17 6.58 -35.94
C PHE A 423 -12.69 7.96 -35.55
N ASP A 424 -13.87 8.03 -34.92
CA ASP A 424 -14.44 9.26 -34.35
C ASP A 424 -13.48 9.90 -33.34
N PHE A 425 -12.86 9.09 -32.49
CA PHE A 425 -11.80 9.57 -31.59
C PHE A 425 -10.63 10.19 -32.35
N CYS A 426 -10.05 9.48 -33.32
CA CYS A 426 -8.89 9.96 -34.09
C CYS A 426 -9.20 11.20 -34.96
N GLU A 427 -10.41 11.33 -35.48
CA GLU A 427 -10.84 12.49 -36.29
C GLU A 427 -10.97 13.76 -35.43
N ARG A 428 -11.34 13.63 -34.15
CA ARG A 428 -11.66 14.77 -33.28
C ARG A 428 -10.48 15.28 -32.46
N VAL A 429 -9.53 14.43 -32.11
CA VAL A 429 -8.35 14.81 -31.31
C VAL A 429 -7.21 15.35 -32.19
N ASP A 430 -6.30 16.13 -31.60
CA ASP A 430 -5.08 16.56 -32.28
C ASP A 430 -4.01 15.46 -32.19
N LEU A 431 -3.80 14.74 -33.29
CA LEU A 431 -2.82 13.65 -33.38
C LEU A 431 -1.35 14.09 -33.24
N ASN A 432 -1.05 15.40 -33.26
CA ASN A 432 0.28 15.90 -32.92
C ASN A 432 0.52 15.89 -31.41
N VAL A 433 -0.55 16.09 -30.63
CA VAL A 433 -0.52 16.07 -29.16
C VAL A 433 -0.80 14.65 -28.66
N VAL A 434 -1.85 14.01 -29.19
CA VAL A 434 -2.26 12.64 -28.88
C VAL A 434 -1.62 11.68 -29.89
N ASN A 435 -0.34 11.37 -29.67
CA ASN A 435 0.41 10.51 -30.58
C ASN A 435 -0.02 9.03 -30.51
N ALA A 436 0.44 8.21 -31.46
CA ALA A 436 0.10 6.78 -31.55
C ALA A 436 0.36 6.03 -30.24
N ARG A 437 1.49 6.31 -29.57
CA ARG A 437 1.86 5.66 -28.30
C ARG A 437 0.90 6.01 -27.16
N ALA A 438 0.36 7.23 -27.13
CA ALA A 438 -0.67 7.62 -26.19
C ALA A 438 -1.97 6.85 -26.44
N ILE A 439 -2.40 6.74 -27.71
CA ILE A 439 -3.62 6.00 -28.08
C ILE A 439 -3.46 4.50 -27.79
N GLU A 440 -2.31 3.90 -28.12
CA GLU A 440 -2.00 2.51 -27.75
C GLU A 440 -2.12 2.29 -26.24
N SER A 441 -1.63 3.23 -25.43
CA SER A 441 -1.70 3.13 -23.97
C SER A 441 -3.13 3.29 -23.45
N LEU A 442 -3.95 4.15 -24.08
CA LEU A 442 -5.39 4.28 -23.78
C LEU A 442 -6.16 3.00 -24.12
N VAL A 443 -5.89 2.37 -25.27
CA VAL A 443 -6.50 1.08 -25.63
C VAL A 443 -6.08 0.01 -24.64
N LYS A 444 -4.78 -0.18 -24.42
CA LYS A 444 -4.23 -1.22 -23.53
C LYS A 444 -4.71 -1.10 -22.09
N SER A 445 -4.91 0.11 -21.58
CA SER A 445 -5.41 0.38 -20.22
C SER A 445 -6.91 0.17 -20.04
N GLY A 446 -7.65 -0.07 -21.11
CA GLY A 446 -9.11 -0.20 -21.07
C GLY A 446 -9.87 1.12 -21.17
N ALA A 447 -9.17 2.24 -21.34
CA ALA A 447 -9.80 3.55 -21.49
C ALA A 447 -10.75 3.65 -22.69
N MET A 448 -10.55 2.82 -23.72
CA MET A 448 -11.35 2.82 -24.94
C MET A 448 -12.30 1.62 -25.05
N ASP A 449 -12.49 0.84 -23.98
CA ASP A 449 -13.35 -0.35 -24.01
C ASP A 449 -14.83 -0.01 -24.27
N SER A 450 -15.28 1.22 -23.98
CA SER A 450 -16.64 1.67 -24.27
C SER A 450 -16.92 1.99 -25.74
N ILE A 451 -15.89 2.10 -26.57
CA ILE A 451 -15.99 2.54 -27.98
C ILE A 451 -15.45 1.52 -28.98
N GLY A 452 -14.95 0.38 -28.53
CA GLY A 452 -14.37 -0.64 -29.40
C GLY A 452 -14.77 -2.06 -28.99
N PRO A 453 -14.96 -2.98 -29.94
CA PRO A 453 -15.38 -4.34 -29.65
C PRO A 453 -14.27 -5.22 -29.07
N SER A 454 -12.99 -4.86 -29.26
CA SER A 454 -11.84 -5.56 -28.70
C SER A 454 -10.62 -4.66 -28.62
N ARG A 455 -9.77 -4.83 -27.59
CA ARG A 455 -8.50 -4.09 -27.49
C ARG A 455 -7.53 -4.50 -28.59
N ARG A 456 -7.44 -5.80 -28.87
CA ARG A 456 -6.59 -6.34 -29.96
C ARG A 456 -6.98 -5.80 -31.33
N GLY A 457 -8.27 -5.78 -31.64
CA GLY A 457 -8.78 -5.24 -32.90
C GLY A 457 -8.51 -3.73 -33.04
N MET A 458 -8.72 -2.96 -31.97
CA MET A 458 -8.40 -1.53 -31.96
C MET A 458 -6.91 -1.27 -32.22
N LEU A 459 -6.01 -2.02 -31.59
CA LEU A 459 -4.56 -1.88 -31.82
C LEU A 459 -4.16 -2.24 -33.25
N LEU A 460 -4.80 -3.24 -33.86
CA LEU A 460 -4.53 -3.66 -35.23
C LEU A 460 -4.93 -2.59 -36.26
N VAL A 461 -6.06 -1.90 -36.02
CA VAL A 461 -6.67 -0.93 -36.94
C VAL A 461 -6.20 0.51 -36.66
N LEU A 462 -5.49 0.74 -35.56
CA LEU A 462 -5.00 2.07 -35.16
C LEU A 462 -4.23 2.83 -36.26
N PRO A 463 -3.27 2.21 -36.99
CA PRO A 463 -2.58 2.91 -38.09
C PRO A 463 -3.53 3.42 -39.17
N GLN A 464 -4.56 2.63 -39.51
CA GLN A 464 -5.58 2.97 -40.51
C GLN A 464 -6.49 4.09 -40.00
N ALA A 465 -6.92 4.04 -38.73
CA ALA A 465 -7.73 5.08 -38.11
C ALA A 465 -7.01 6.43 -38.08
N MET A 466 -5.73 6.45 -37.71
CA MET A 466 -4.92 7.67 -37.72
C MET A 466 -4.67 8.20 -39.15
N ALA A 467 -4.42 7.31 -40.12
CA ALA A 467 -4.24 7.70 -41.51
C ALA A 467 -5.51 8.32 -42.10
N HIS A 468 -6.67 7.73 -41.78
CA HIS A 468 -7.98 8.25 -42.16
C HIS A 468 -8.23 9.64 -41.59
N ALA A 469 -8.01 9.84 -40.29
CA ALA A 469 -8.16 11.15 -39.65
C ALA A 469 -7.25 12.23 -40.26
N LYS A 470 -5.99 11.89 -40.58
CA LYS A 470 -5.08 12.81 -41.29
C LYS A 470 -5.61 13.19 -42.67
N LYS A 471 -6.17 12.23 -43.41
CA LYS A 471 -6.75 12.49 -44.73
C LYS A 471 -7.98 13.40 -44.63
N VAL A 472 -8.92 13.10 -43.73
CA VAL A 472 -10.11 13.94 -43.49
C VAL A 472 -9.72 15.37 -43.16
N ARG A 473 -8.68 15.57 -42.34
CA ARG A 473 -8.19 16.91 -42.00
C ARG A 473 -7.54 17.63 -43.17
N GLN A 474 -6.73 16.92 -43.98
CA GLN A 474 -6.16 17.47 -45.20
C GLN A 474 -7.23 17.87 -46.23
N ASP A 475 -8.30 17.09 -46.36
CA ASP A 475 -9.40 17.38 -47.29
C ASP A 475 -10.20 18.60 -46.80
N ALA A 476 -10.42 18.73 -45.49
CA ALA A 476 -11.04 19.91 -44.88
C ALA A 476 -10.18 21.18 -45.05
N ASP A 477 -8.87 21.10 -44.81
CA ASP A 477 -7.94 22.22 -44.98
C ASP A 477 -7.84 22.67 -46.46
N ARG A 478 -8.10 21.75 -47.39
CA ARG A 478 -8.18 22.03 -48.85
C ARG A 478 -9.52 22.59 -49.29
N GLY A 479 -10.47 22.78 -48.38
CA GLY A 479 -11.82 23.26 -48.69
C GLY A 479 -12.66 22.28 -49.51
N GLN A 480 -12.25 21.00 -49.58
CA GLN A 480 -13.05 19.95 -50.20
C GLN A 480 -14.05 19.42 -49.16
N ALA A 481 -15.18 20.12 -49.00
CA ALA A 481 -16.35 19.48 -48.43
C ALA A 481 -16.69 18.25 -49.29
N SER A 482 -16.98 17.12 -48.66
CA SER A 482 -17.40 15.91 -49.37
C SER A 482 -18.56 16.26 -50.28
N ILE A 483 -18.43 16.01 -51.60
CA ILE A 483 -19.47 16.28 -52.60
C ILE A 483 -20.82 15.65 -52.20
N PHE A 484 -20.80 14.60 -51.38
CA PHE A 484 -21.98 13.94 -50.86
C PHE A 484 -22.71 14.71 -49.74
N ASP A 485 -22.02 15.56 -48.97
CA ASP A 485 -22.69 16.45 -47.99
C ASP A 485 -23.47 17.58 -48.67
N LEU A 486 -23.08 17.96 -49.89
CA LEU A 486 -23.75 18.98 -50.71
C LEU A 486 -24.96 18.45 -51.49
N MET A 487 -25.16 17.13 -51.58
CA MET A 487 -26.24 16.52 -52.38
C MET A 487 -27.49 16.12 -51.58
N VAL A 488 -27.58 16.49 -50.30
CA VAL A 488 -28.71 16.09 -49.42
C VAL A 488 -29.72 17.21 -49.15
N GLU A 489 -29.57 18.42 -49.71
CA GLU A 489 -30.52 19.52 -49.47
C GLU A 489 -31.78 19.52 -50.36
N ASP A 490 -31.87 18.71 -51.41
CA ASP A 490 -33.09 18.63 -52.25
C ASP A 490 -33.97 17.43 -51.85
N GLY A 491 -34.76 17.59 -50.78
CA GLY A 491 -35.65 16.52 -50.33
C GLY A 491 -36.62 16.81 -49.20
N ALA A 492 -37.15 18.03 -49.03
CA ALA A 492 -38.39 18.27 -48.26
C ALA A 492 -38.97 19.67 -48.51
N GLU A 493 -40.00 19.79 -49.36
CA GLU A 493 -40.84 20.99 -49.44
C GLU A 493 -41.94 21.02 -48.37
N ALA A 494 -42.25 22.26 -47.95
CA ALA A 494 -43.55 22.78 -47.49
C ALA A 494 -43.89 22.78 -45.98
N ALA A 495 -43.55 23.87 -45.29
CA ALA A 495 -44.51 24.73 -44.55
C ALA A 495 -43.84 26.07 -44.15
N GLY A 496 -44.52 27.19 -44.41
CA GLY A 496 -43.91 28.52 -44.53
C GLY A 496 -43.66 29.36 -43.26
N GLY A 497 -42.96 30.48 -43.47
CA GLY A 497 -42.76 31.58 -42.51
C GLY A 497 -41.57 32.48 -42.88
N SER A 498 -41.81 33.78 -43.04
CA SER A 498 -40.93 34.83 -43.59
C SER A 498 -39.53 35.05 -42.96
N PRO A 499 -38.58 35.69 -43.68
CA PRO A 499 -37.17 35.79 -43.28
C PRO A 499 -36.90 36.94 -42.29
N ARG A 500 -36.08 36.68 -41.26
CA ARG A 500 -35.44 37.71 -40.42
C ARG A 500 -33.92 37.57 -40.45
N GLN A 501 -33.32 38.50 -41.18
CA GLN A 501 -32.13 39.31 -40.90
C GLN A 501 -30.89 38.65 -40.26
N ALA A 502 -29.80 38.74 -41.02
CA ALA A 502 -28.43 38.34 -40.72
C ALA A 502 -27.87 38.96 -39.42
N GLY A 503 -27.23 38.11 -38.62
CA GLY A 503 -26.30 38.47 -37.55
C GLY A 503 -24.98 37.72 -37.75
N SER A 504 -23.95 38.48 -38.06
CA SER A 504 -22.55 38.07 -38.17
C SER A 504 -21.98 37.59 -36.83
N GLY A 505 -21.31 36.43 -36.80
CA GLY A 505 -20.42 36.10 -35.69
C GLY A 505 -20.07 34.62 -35.51
N LYS A 506 -18.77 34.35 -35.67
CA LYS A 506 -17.98 33.19 -35.21
C LYS A 506 -18.02 31.91 -36.04
N GLU A 507 -16.89 31.69 -36.71
CA GLU A 507 -16.37 30.43 -37.24
C GLU A 507 -16.47 29.32 -36.18
N GLY A 508 -17.56 28.56 -36.24
CA GLY A 508 -17.70 27.28 -35.56
C GLY A 508 -17.39 26.18 -36.54
N ASN A 509 -16.37 25.36 -36.27
CA ASN A 509 -16.13 24.12 -36.97
C ASN A 509 -17.43 23.28 -36.91
N PRO A 510 -18.12 23.00 -38.03
CA PRO A 510 -19.39 22.29 -37.97
C PRO A 510 -19.14 20.90 -37.41
N ALA A 511 -19.91 20.53 -36.39
CA ALA A 511 -19.91 19.19 -35.85
C ALA A 511 -20.36 18.24 -36.96
N VAL A 512 -19.41 17.52 -37.57
CA VAL A 512 -19.67 16.44 -38.53
C VAL A 512 -20.29 15.29 -37.74
N ARG A 513 -21.62 15.34 -37.56
CA ARG A 513 -22.37 14.15 -37.17
C ARG A 513 -22.38 13.21 -38.37
N ARG A 514 -21.59 12.13 -38.32
CA ARG A 514 -21.75 10.99 -39.22
C ARG A 514 -23.17 10.44 -39.06
N ARG A 515 -24.09 10.82 -39.96
CA ARG A 515 -25.35 10.12 -40.16
C ARG A 515 -25.18 9.21 -41.36
N ASN A 516 -25.11 7.91 -41.10
CA ASN A 516 -25.16 6.79 -42.05
C ASN A 516 -23.93 6.56 -42.96
N GLY A 517 -22.80 6.18 -42.35
CA GLY A 517 -21.72 5.50 -43.06
C GLY A 517 -20.99 4.56 -42.11
N GLY A 518 -20.94 3.26 -42.43
CA GLY A 518 -20.21 2.27 -41.63
C GLY A 518 -18.74 2.65 -41.41
N LEU A 519 -18.10 2.00 -40.45
CA LEU A 519 -16.68 2.20 -40.16
C LEU A 519 -15.85 2.09 -41.46
N PRO A 520 -14.83 2.96 -41.68
CA PRO A 520 -13.97 2.86 -42.85
C PRO A 520 -13.27 1.49 -42.96
N VAL A 521 -13.01 0.86 -41.81
CA VAL A 521 -12.50 -0.50 -41.67
C VAL A 521 -13.22 -1.15 -40.49
N GLU A 522 -13.66 -2.39 -40.66
CA GLU A 522 -14.27 -3.17 -39.58
C GLU A 522 -13.21 -3.53 -38.52
N ILE A 523 -13.49 -3.25 -37.25
CA ILE A 523 -12.59 -3.57 -36.15
C ILE A 523 -12.81 -5.04 -35.76
N PRO A 524 -11.79 -5.91 -35.81
CA PRO A 524 -11.96 -7.31 -35.42
C PRO A 524 -12.49 -7.46 -34.00
N THR A 525 -13.37 -8.44 -33.78
CA THR A 525 -13.94 -8.72 -32.45
C THR A 525 -13.09 -9.70 -31.63
N GLU A 526 -12.09 -10.34 -32.24
CA GLU A 526 -11.15 -11.20 -31.51
C GLU A 526 -10.29 -10.37 -30.57
N ASP A 527 -10.42 -10.60 -29.26
CA ASP A 527 -9.61 -9.94 -28.25
C ASP A 527 -8.46 -10.80 -27.74
N PHE A 528 -7.62 -10.21 -26.90
CA PHE A 528 -6.61 -10.90 -26.12
C PHE A 528 -7.22 -11.88 -25.11
N THR A 529 -6.41 -12.86 -24.69
CA THR A 529 -6.76 -13.68 -23.53
C THR A 529 -6.84 -12.82 -22.27
N LYS A 530 -7.52 -13.31 -21.23
CA LYS A 530 -7.69 -12.54 -19.98
C LYS A 530 -6.34 -12.25 -19.32
N GLU A 531 -5.42 -13.21 -19.35
CA GLU A 531 -4.06 -13.07 -18.82
C GLU A 531 -3.27 -11.97 -19.54
N GLU A 532 -3.41 -11.90 -20.87
CA GLU A 532 -2.80 -10.86 -21.69
C GLU A 532 -3.42 -9.48 -21.43
N LEU A 533 -4.76 -9.37 -21.33
CA LEU A 533 -5.43 -8.11 -20.97
C LEU A 533 -4.94 -7.57 -19.62
N LEU A 534 -4.82 -8.44 -18.62
CA LEU A 534 -4.30 -8.09 -17.31
C LEU A 534 -2.82 -7.66 -17.37
N ALA A 535 -2.01 -8.32 -18.21
CA ALA A 535 -0.63 -7.91 -18.44
C ALA A 535 -0.53 -6.52 -19.10
N LEU A 536 -1.41 -6.21 -20.05
CA LEU A 536 -1.50 -4.89 -20.69
C LEU A 536 -1.93 -3.79 -19.72
N GLU A 537 -2.88 -4.08 -18.83
CA GLU A 537 -3.28 -3.17 -17.74
C GLU A 537 -2.11 -2.92 -16.80
N LYS A 538 -1.38 -3.95 -16.38
CA LYS A 538 -0.20 -3.77 -15.54
C LYS A 538 0.91 -2.97 -16.25
N GLU A 539 1.13 -3.22 -17.54
CA GLU A 539 2.06 -2.47 -18.36
C GLU A 539 1.73 -0.97 -18.33
N THR A 540 0.45 -0.62 -18.51
CA THR A 540 -0.01 0.76 -18.73
C THR A 540 -0.46 1.52 -17.49
N LEU A 541 -1.12 0.86 -16.54
CA LEU A 541 -1.64 1.43 -15.29
C LEU A 541 -0.74 1.09 -14.07
N GLY A 542 0.07 0.03 -14.16
CA GLY A 542 0.90 -0.43 -13.05
C GLY A 542 0.23 -1.42 -12.11
N LEU A 543 -1.06 -1.72 -12.29
CA LEU A 543 -1.83 -2.66 -11.50
C LEU A 543 -2.88 -3.39 -12.35
N TYR A 544 -3.45 -4.45 -11.80
CA TYR A 544 -4.55 -5.21 -12.39
C TYR A 544 -5.88 -4.55 -11.97
N VAL A 545 -6.62 -3.96 -12.91
CA VAL A 545 -7.82 -3.17 -12.58
C VAL A 545 -9.10 -3.93 -12.87
N SER A 546 -9.18 -4.60 -14.02
CA SER A 546 -10.41 -5.28 -14.46
C SER A 546 -10.73 -6.57 -13.70
N ALA A 547 -9.69 -7.30 -13.23
CA ALA A 547 -9.86 -8.46 -12.35
C ALA A 547 -8.56 -8.83 -11.64
N HIS A 548 -8.63 -9.15 -10.35
CA HIS A 548 -7.50 -9.77 -9.65
C HIS A 548 -7.11 -11.09 -10.36
N PRO A 549 -5.81 -11.34 -10.64
CA PRO A 549 -5.33 -12.59 -11.25
C PRO A 549 -5.85 -13.87 -10.58
N LEU A 550 -6.03 -13.84 -9.25
CA LEU A 550 -6.54 -14.96 -8.47
C LEU A 550 -8.03 -15.26 -8.71
N LYS A 551 -8.81 -14.29 -9.21
CA LYS A 551 -10.26 -14.46 -9.45
C LYS A 551 -10.54 -15.55 -10.49
N GLY A 552 -9.67 -15.70 -11.50
CA GLY A 552 -9.78 -16.76 -12.51
C GLY A 552 -9.52 -18.18 -11.97
N ILE A 553 -8.75 -18.29 -10.89
CA ILE A 553 -8.38 -19.56 -10.25
C ILE A 553 -9.08 -19.76 -8.90
N ARG A 554 -10.16 -19.01 -8.62
CA ARG A 554 -10.90 -19.04 -7.35
C ARG A 554 -11.30 -20.45 -6.89
N HIS A 555 -11.80 -21.28 -7.81
CA HIS A 555 -12.20 -22.65 -7.51
C HIS A 555 -11.00 -23.54 -7.16
N HIS A 556 -9.85 -23.32 -7.81
CA HIS A 556 -8.62 -24.05 -7.49
C HIS A 556 -8.04 -23.64 -6.14
N ILE A 557 -8.08 -22.34 -5.83
CA ILE A 557 -7.67 -21.79 -4.52
C ILE A 557 -8.52 -22.42 -3.41
N ARG A 558 -9.85 -22.40 -3.53
CA ARG A 558 -10.76 -22.98 -2.53
C ARG A 558 -10.59 -24.47 -2.32
N ARG A 559 -10.14 -25.20 -3.34
CA ARG A 559 -9.90 -26.65 -3.27
C ARG A 559 -8.58 -26.99 -2.57
N GLU A 560 -7.56 -26.15 -2.73
CA GLU A 560 -6.20 -26.46 -2.27
C GLU A 560 -5.76 -25.67 -1.03
N ALA A 561 -6.40 -24.54 -0.76
CA ALA A 561 -6.25 -23.82 0.50
C ALA A 561 -7.08 -24.53 1.58
N GLY A 562 -6.47 -24.72 2.76
CA GLY A 562 -7.20 -25.17 3.94
C GLY A 562 -8.10 -24.07 4.50
N HIS A 563 -7.65 -22.81 4.41
CA HIS A 563 -8.41 -21.62 4.79
C HIS A 563 -8.11 -20.49 3.81
N LEU A 564 -9.07 -19.58 3.61
CA LEU A 564 -8.82 -18.34 2.88
C LEU A 564 -7.98 -17.38 3.74
N ILE A 565 -7.25 -16.48 3.10
CA ILE A 565 -6.38 -15.52 3.80
C ILE A 565 -7.20 -14.61 4.72
N SER A 566 -8.38 -14.18 4.29
CA SER A 566 -9.34 -13.44 5.13
C SER A 566 -9.73 -14.15 6.43
N GLN A 567 -9.69 -15.48 6.47
CA GLN A 567 -10.13 -16.27 7.62
C GLN A 567 -9.02 -16.46 8.66
N LEU A 568 -7.77 -16.13 8.34
CA LEU A 568 -6.64 -16.37 9.25
C LEU A 568 -6.78 -15.60 10.58
N GLY A 569 -7.41 -14.42 10.55
CA GLY A 569 -7.65 -13.60 11.74
C GLY A 569 -8.67 -14.21 12.72
N GLU A 570 -9.45 -15.21 12.31
CA GLU A 570 -10.41 -15.91 13.17
C GLU A 570 -9.82 -17.20 13.77
N LEU A 571 -8.67 -17.66 13.26
CA LEU A 571 -8.06 -18.91 13.70
C LEU A 571 -7.28 -18.72 15.02
N PRO A 572 -7.23 -19.77 15.88
CA PRO A 572 -6.38 -19.79 17.06
C PRO A 572 -4.89 -19.64 16.71
N ASP A 573 -4.14 -19.01 17.61
CA ASP A 573 -2.67 -18.94 17.51
C ASP A 573 -2.05 -20.34 17.37
N GLY A 574 -1.03 -20.47 16.52
CA GLY A 574 -0.34 -21.72 16.29
C GLY A 574 -1.05 -22.70 15.35
N THR A 575 -2.24 -22.36 14.83
CA THR A 575 -2.94 -23.20 13.84
C THR A 575 -2.10 -23.38 12.58
N ILE A 576 -1.91 -24.63 12.16
CA ILE A 576 -1.22 -24.96 10.90
C ILE A 576 -2.28 -25.10 9.80
N THR A 577 -2.13 -24.31 8.74
CA THR A 577 -3.03 -24.34 7.59
C THR A 577 -2.25 -24.13 6.29
N THR A 578 -2.93 -24.35 5.17
CA THR A 578 -2.42 -24.05 3.83
C THR A 578 -3.19 -22.87 3.26
N ILE A 579 -2.48 -21.89 2.72
CA ILE A 579 -3.04 -20.76 1.98
C ILE A 579 -2.53 -20.77 0.55
N VAL A 580 -3.31 -20.20 -0.37
CA VAL A 580 -2.89 -19.95 -1.75
C VAL A 580 -3.12 -18.48 -2.04
N GLY A 581 -2.09 -17.82 -2.54
CA GLY A 581 -2.15 -16.39 -2.82
C GLY A 581 -1.02 -15.96 -3.75
N MET A 582 -1.08 -14.69 -4.16
CA MET A 582 -0.11 -14.06 -5.04
C MET A 582 0.90 -13.29 -4.21
N VAL A 583 2.18 -13.40 -4.54
CA VAL A 583 3.23 -12.57 -3.92
C VAL A 583 3.04 -11.13 -4.38
N SER A 584 2.67 -10.24 -3.45
CA SER A 584 2.40 -8.83 -3.73
C SER A 584 3.63 -7.94 -3.50
N SER A 585 4.43 -8.25 -2.46
CA SER A 585 5.70 -7.55 -2.20
C SER A 585 6.70 -8.44 -1.45
N VAL A 586 8.00 -8.18 -1.65
CA VAL A 586 9.10 -8.91 -0.99
C VAL A 586 10.13 -7.93 -0.43
N LYS A 587 10.17 -7.78 0.90
CA LYS A 587 11.16 -6.97 1.61
C LYS A 587 12.22 -7.85 2.25
N ARG A 588 13.43 -7.81 1.68
CA ARG A 588 14.59 -8.57 2.15
C ARG A 588 15.28 -7.83 3.29
N ILE A 589 15.61 -8.52 4.36
CA ILE A 589 16.37 -7.99 5.48
C ILE A 589 17.42 -9.01 5.93
N THR A 590 18.51 -8.51 6.49
CA THR A 590 19.56 -9.36 7.09
C THR A 590 19.28 -9.50 8.58
N THR A 591 19.34 -10.74 9.09
CA THR A 591 19.13 -11.01 10.52
C THR A 591 20.26 -10.41 11.37
N LYS A 592 19.90 -9.66 12.42
CA LYS A 592 20.88 -8.98 13.31
C LYS A 592 21.79 -9.94 14.09
N LYS A 593 21.40 -11.22 14.23
CA LYS A 593 22.11 -12.22 15.04
C LYS A 593 22.98 -13.19 14.23
N SER A 594 22.54 -13.62 13.03
CA SER A 594 23.27 -14.60 12.22
C SER A 594 23.82 -14.05 10.89
N GLY A 595 23.45 -12.82 10.48
CA GLY A 595 23.89 -12.25 9.20
C GLY A 595 23.23 -12.91 7.98
N GLU A 596 22.30 -13.83 8.20
CA GLU A 596 21.60 -14.56 7.13
C GLU A 596 20.40 -13.75 6.62
N LEU A 597 20.10 -13.91 5.33
CA LEU A 597 18.98 -13.24 4.68
C LEU A 597 17.65 -13.87 5.08
N MET A 598 16.69 -13.02 5.47
CA MET A 598 15.29 -13.37 5.65
C MET A 598 14.41 -12.39 4.86
N ALA A 599 13.13 -12.68 4.70
CA ALA A 599 12.22 -11.81 3.97
C ALA A 599 10.85 -11.65 4.66
N PHE A 600 10.35 -10.43 4.68
CA PHE A 600 8.92 -10.16 4.87
C PHE A 600 8.27 -10.18 3.50
N VAL A 601 7.27 -11.03 3.32
CA VAL A 601 6.59 -11.22 2.04
C VAL A 601 5.11 -10.99 2.25
N THR A 602 4.50 -10.10 1.48
CA THR A 602 3.03 -9.93 1.54
C THR A 602 2.39 -10.88 0.55
N ILE A 603 1.51 -11.77 1.04
CA ILE A 603 0.71 -12.67 0.21
C ILE A 603 -0.71 -12.12 0.13
N GLU A 604 -1.15 -11.86 -1.09
CA GLU A 604 -2.49 -11.37 -1.40
C GLU A 604 -3.40 -12.53 -1.78
N GLY A 605 -4.60 -12.58 -1.22
CA GLY A 605 -5.61 -13.61 -1.47
C GLY A 605 -6.73 -13.10 -2.36
N LEU A 606 -7.78 -13.92 -2.52
CA LEU A 606 -9.02 -13.48 -3.18
C LEU A 606 -9.71 -12.35 -2.42
N GLU A 607 -9.64 -12.43 -1.10
CA GLU A 607 -10.28 -11.54 -0.13
C GLU A 607 -9.27 -11.43 1.03
N GLY A 608 -8.62 -10.28 1.18
CA GLY A 608 -7.60 -10.00 2.20
C GLY A 608 -6.16 -10.36 1.82
N SER A 609 -5.22 -9.85 2.61
CA SER A 609 -3.78 -10.10 2.50
C SER A 609 -3.18 -10.49 3.86
N VAL A 610 -2.02 -11.13 3.86
CA VAL A 610 -1.30 -11.48 5.09
C VAL A 610 0.20 -11.28 4.91
N GLU A 611 0.86 -10.76 5.95
CA GLU A 611 2.31 -10.68 5.99
C GLU A 611 2.90 -12.03 6.40
N MET A 612 3.78 -12.55 5.57
CA MET A 612 4.48 -13.81 5.74
C MET A 612 5.95 -13.56 6.13
N LEU A 613 6.37 -14.16 7.24
CA LEU A 613 7.73 -14.02 7.77
C LEU A 613 8.61 -15.21 7.36
N CYS A 614 9.36 -15.07 6.27
CA CYS A 614 10.24 -16.12 5.77
C CYS A 614 11.59 -16.11 6.48
N PHE A 615 11.77 -16.97 7.48
CA PHE A 615 13.05 -17.19 8.14
C PHE A 615 14.11 -17.75 7.17
N PRO A 616 15.42 -17.61 7.47
CA PRO A 616 16.50 -17.90 6.51
C PRO A 616 16.43 -19.27 5.83
N ALA A 617 16.12 -20.34 6.56
CA ALA A 617 16.02 -21.69 6.00
C ALA A 617 14.96 -21.78 4.89
N VAL A 618 13.74 -21.29 5.16
CA VAL A 618 12.62 -21.32 4.20
C VAL A 618 12.84 -20.31 3.07
N TYR A 619 13.44 -19.15 3.37
CA TYR A 619 13.76 -18.15 2.35
C TYR A 619 14.76 -18.67 1.31
N GLN A 620 15.81 -19.38 1.74
CA GLN A 620 16.80 -19.93 0.81
C GLN A 620 16.20 -21.01 -0.09
N GLU A 621 15.33 -21.87 0.45
CA GLU A 621 14.68 -22.93 -0.31
C GLU A 621 13.66 -22.37 -1.33
N ALA A 622 12.91 -21.34 -0.95
CA ALA A 622 11.81 -20.79 -1.75
C ALA A 622 12.16 -19.50 -2.51
N LYS A 623 13.43 -19.08 -2.55
CA LYS A 623 13.86 -17.78 -3.10
C LYS A 623 13.34 -17.51 -4.52
N ASP A 624 13.31 -18.54 -5.36
CA ASP A 624 12.87 -18.43 -6.76
C ASP A 624 11.35 -18.36 -6.90
N LEU A 625 10.60 -18.74 -5.86
CA LEU A 625 9.13 -18.65 -5.79
C LEU A 625 8.67 -17.32 -5.16
N LEU A 626 9.52 -16.71 -4.33
CA LEU A 626 9.30 -15.41 -3.69
C LEU A 626 9.63 -14.26 -4.64
N VAL A 627 8.90 -14.20 -5.74
CA VAL A 627 8.97 -13.16 -6.77
C VAL A 627 7.57 -12.57 -6.91
N GLU A 628 7.48 -11.24 -7.03
CA GLU A 628 6.20 -10.55 -7.25
C GLU A 628 5.41 -11.18 -8.41
N ASP A 629 4.08 -11.20 -8.26
CA ASP A 629 3.07 -11.84 -9.13
C ASP A 629 3.08 -13.37 -9.19
N LYS A 630 4.04 -14.07 -8.58
CA LYS A 630 3.95 -15.53 -8.51
C LYS A 630 2.83 -15.95 -7.59
N VAL A 631 1.96 -16.83 -8.09
CA VAL A 631 0.98 -17.52 -7.25
C VAL A 631 1.66 -18.68 -6.57
N VAL A 632 1.60 -18.69 -5.25
CA VAL A 632 2.26 -19.68 -4.40
C VAL A 632 1.26 -20.36 -3.48
N LYS A 633 1.52 -21.62 -3.19
CA LYS A 633 0.84 -22.40 -2.17
C LYS A 633 1.75 -22.46 -0.96
N VAL A 634 1.28 -21.97 0.17
CA VAL A 634 2.08 -21.87 1.38
C VAL A 634 1.43 -22.69 2.47
N LYS A 635 2.16 -23.68 2.98
CA LYS A 635 1.80 -24.37 4.23
C LYS A 635 2.55 -23.69 5.36
N GLY A 636 1.85 -23.25 6.38
CA GLY A 636 2.46 -22.47 7.45
C GLY A 636 1.61 -22.42 8.70
N ARG A 637 2.13 -21.70 9.69
CA ARG A 637 1.53 -21.53 11.00
C ARG A 637 1.06 -20.09 11.17
N VAL A 638 -0.16 -19.93 11.64
CA VAL A 638 -0.72 -18.64 12.08
C VAL A 638 0.01 -18.20 13.35
N ASP A 639 0.55 -16.98 13.35
CA ASP A 639 1.23 -16.36 14.50
C ASP A 639 0.46 -15.10 14.89
N ARG A 640 -0.14 -15.14 16.09
CA ARG A 640 -1.00 -14.09 16.66
C ARG A 640 -0.54 -13.68 18.07
N LYS A 641 0.77 -13.70 18.29
CA LYS A 641 1.38 -13.31 19.57
C LYS A 641 1.15 -11.84 19.93
N GLU A 642 0.91 -10.99 18.93
CA GLU A 642 0.57 -9.58 19.08
C GLU A 642 -0.94 -9.41 18.88
N GLU A 643 -1.62 -8.86 19.89
CA GLU A 643 -3.07 -8.71 19.92
C GLU A 643 -3.53 -7.72 18.82
N GLY A 644 -4.25 -8.22 17.82
CA GLY A 644 -4.71 -7.43 16.66
C GLY A 644 -3.87 -7.62 15.38
N GLU A 645 -2.77 -8.36 15.43
CA GLU A 645 -1.97 -8.71 14.25
C GLU A 645 -2.03 -10.21 13.94
N THR A 646 -2.19 -10.54 12.66
CA THR A 646 -2.12 -11.92 12.16
C THR A 646 -0.95 -12.02 11.19
N LYS A 647 0.13 -12.68 11.61
CA LYS A 647 1.28 -13.00 10.76
C LYS A 647 1.23 -14.46 10.37
N PHE A 648 1.89 -14.80 9.26
CA PHE A 648 1.98 -16.19 8.79
C PHE A 648 3.44 -16.64 8.72
N ILE A 649 3.79 -17.71 9.43
CA ILE A 649 5.13 -18.28 9.39
C ILE A 649 5.11 -19.48 8.43
N PRO A 650 5.76 -19.40 7.24
CA PRO A 650 5.76 -20.48 6.29
C PRO A 650 6.62 -21.64 6.81
N LEU A 651 6.13 -22.86 6.61
CA LEU A 651 6.86 -24.10 6.80
C LEU A 651 7.32 -24.68 5.46
N ALA A 652 6.51 -24.51 4.41
CA ALA A 652 6.84 -24.90 3.05
C ALA A 652 6.15 -23.96 2.05
N ILE A 653 6.84 -23.64 0.95
CA ILE A 653 6.32 -22.80 -0.13
C ILE A 653 6.49 -23.55 -1.45
N GLU A 654 5.40 -23.72 -2.18
CA GLU A 654 5.36 -24.44 -3.45
C GLU A 654 4.78 -23.53 -4.54
N ALA A 655 5.22 -23.73 -5.78
CA ALA A 655 4.60 -23.08 -6.94
C ALA A 655 3.15 -23.56 -7.07
N PHE A 656 2.20 -22.64 -7.20
CA PHE A 656 0.81 -23.01 -7.45
C PHE A 656 0.53 -23.00 -8.94
N ALA A 657 0.32 -24.19 -9.51
CA ALA A 657 -0.15 -24.35 -10.88
C ALA A 657 -1.61 -24.84 -10.85
N PRO A 658 -2.58 -24.07 -11.37
CA PRO A 658 -3.96 -24.53 -11.47
C PRO A 658 -4.01 -25.75 -12.39
N LYS A 659 -4.39 -26.92 -11.86
CA LYS A 659 -4.58 -28.13 -12.69
C LYS A 659 -5.66 -27.85 -13.74
N THR A 660 -5.26 -27.71 -15.01
CA THR A 660 -6.16 -27.53 -16.15
C THR A 660 -6.90 -28.84 -16.43
N GLY A 661 -8.14 -28.92 -15.93
CA GLY A 661 -9.03 -30.06 -16.11
C GLY A 661 -9.97 -30.21 -14.91
N LEU A 662 -11.27 -29.92 -15.11
CA LEU A 662 -12.29 -30.32 -14.14
C LEU A 662 -12.58 -31.81 -14.38
N GLU A 663 -11.89 -32.66 -13.63
CA GLU A 663 -12.17 -34.10 -13.62
C GLU A 663 -13.61 -34.35 -13.18
N PRO A 664 -14.41 -35.10 -13.94
CA PRO A 664 -15.81 -35.33 -13.61
C PRO A 664 -15.94 -36.04 -12.26
N LEU A 665 -16.99 -35.68 -11.52
CA LEU A 665 -17.40 -36.37 -10.30
C LEU A 665 -18.05 -37.68 -10.71
N SER A 666 -17.39 -38.79 -10.38
CA SER A 666 -17.82 -40.14 -10.74
C SER A 666 -18.51 -40.81 -9.56
N LEU A 667 -19.78 -41.16 -9.74
CA LEU A 667 -20.61 -41.84 -8.75
C LEU A 667 -20.86 -43.27 -9.19
N ARG A 668 -20.49 -44.25 -8.36
CA ARG A 668 -20.66 -45.68 -8.63
C ARG A 668 -21.86 -46.21 -7.85
N LEU A 669 -22.87 -46.65 -8.58
CA LEU A 669 -24.11 -47.19 -8.03
C LEU A 669 -24.26 -48.67 -8.37
N ASP A 670 -24.74 -49.46 -7.42
CA ASP A 670 -25.12 -50.85 -7.63
C ASP A 670 -26.62 -50.92 -7.94
N GLY A 671 -26.96 -51.02 -9.22
CA GLY A 671 -28.32 -50.96 -9.76
C GLY A 671 -29.27 -52.01 -9.18
N ASP A 672 -28.74 -53.13 -8.71
CA ASP A 672 -29.54 -54.22 -8.11
C ASP A 672 -29.91 -53.94 -6.64
N ARG A 673 -29.39 -52.85 -6.04
CA ARG A 673 -29.58 -52.48 -4.62
C ARG A 673 -30.09 -51.06 -4.40
N LEU A 674 -30.53 -50.36 -5.45
CA LEU A 674 -30.97 -48.96 -5.31
C LEU A 674 -32.42 -48.86 -4.80
N PRO A 675 -32.68 -48.12 -3.70
CA PRO A 675 -34.03 -47.74 -3.32
C PRO A 675 -34.60 -46.72 -4.33
N ALA A 676 -35.91 -46.76 -4.56
CA ALA A 676 -36.59 -45.95 -5.59
C ALA A 676 -36.44 -44.43 -5.39
N THR A 677 -36.13 -43.96 -4.18
CA THR A 677 -35.99 -42.52 -3.83
C THR A 677 -34.60 -41.96 -4.08
N ILE A 678 -33.59 -42.80 -4.29
CA ILE A 678 -32.17 -42.36 -4.28
C ILE A 678 -31.83 -41.39 -5.41
N LEU A 679 -32.57 -41.45 -6.53
CA LEU A 679 -32.39 -40.53 -7.65
C LEU A 679 -32.92 -39.13 -7.31
N ASP A 680 -34.01 -39.03 -6.56
CA ASP A 680 -34.56 -37.75 -6.11
C ASP A 680 -33.68 -37.13 -5.01
N ASP A 681 -33.16 -37.95 -4.10
CA ASP A 681 -32.22 -37.52 -3.06
C ASP A 681 -30.90 -37.02 -3.69
N LEU A 682 -30.36 -37.78 -4.65
CA LEU A 682 -29.16 -37.36 -5.39
C LEU A 682 -29.42 -36.06 -6.16
N LYS A 683 -30.57 -35.94 -6.81
CA LYS A 683 -30.97 -34.71 -7.52
C LYS A 683 -31.01 -33.51 -6.57
N HIS A 684 -31.55 -33.70 -5.37
CA HIS A 684 -31.63 -32.65 -4.37
C HIS A 684 -30.24 -32.22 -3.88
N ILE A 685 -29.37 -33.17 -3.54
CA ILE A 685 -27.99 -32.89 -3.11
C ILE A 685 -27.22 -32.15 -4.22
N LEU A 686 -27.22 -32.66 -5.45
CA LEU A 686 -26.48 -32.02 -6.56
C LEU A 686 -26.99 -30.59 -6.84
N SER A 687 -28.30 -30.34 -6.71
CA SER A 687 -28.88 -29.01 -6.93
C SER A 687 -28.45 -27.94 -5.91
N ARG A 688 -28.01 -28.35 -4.71
CA ARG A 688 -27.54 -27.45 -3.64
C ARG A 688 -26.10 -26.97 -3.87
N TYR A 689 -25.35 -27.64 -4.74
CA TYR A 689 -23.93 -27.36 -4.97
C TYR A 689 -23.63 -27.10 -6.46
N PRO A 690 -24.27 -26.13 -7.13
CA PRO A 690 -24.06 -25.87 -8.55
C PRO A 690 -22.62 -25.44 -8.83
N GLY A 691 -22.02 -25.98 -9.90
CA GLY A 691 -20.64 -25.64 -10.26
C GLY A 691 -20.24 -26.16 -11.64
N PRO A 692 -18.96 -26.04 -12.01
CA PRO A 692 -18.53 -26.28 -13.39
C PRO A 692 -18.24 -27.76 -13.71
N CYS A 693 -18.20 -28.65 -12.70
CA CYS A 693 -17.81 -30.05 -12.84
C CYS A 693 -18.97 -30.94 -13.33
N ALA A 694 -18.73 -31.75 -14.36
CA ALA A 694 -19.71 -32.74 -14.83
C ALA A 694 -19.81 -33.93 -13.87
N VAL A 695 -21.01 -34.53 -13.77
CA VAL A 695 -21.26 -35.71 -12.93
C VAL A 695 -21.50 -36.93 -13.82
N ASP A 696 -20.69 -37.97 -13.64
CA ASP A 696 -20.80 -39.26 -14.33
C ASP A 696 -21.30 -40.33 -13.35
N LEU A 697 -22.42 -40.97 -13.67
CA LEU A 697 -22.98 -42.10 -12.95
C LEU A 697 -22.57 -43.41 -13.61
N TYR A 698 -21.94 -44.29 -12.86
CA TYR A 698 -21.60 -45.65 -13.25
C TYR A 698 -22.54 -46.61 -12.53
N ILE A 699 -23.54 -47.13 -13.24
CA ILE A 699 -24.53 -48.06 -12.68
C ILE A 699 -24.14 -49.48 -13.09
N ARG A 700 -23.86 -50.33 -12.10
CA ARG A 700 -23.61 -51.77 -12.30
C ARG A 700 -24.92 -52.53 -12.16
N SER A 701 -25.33 -53.29 -13.17
CA SER A 701 -26.45 -54.23 -13.10
C SER A 701 -26.04 -55.62 -13.57
N SER A 702 -26.95 -56.59 -13.48
CA SER A 702 -26.75 -57.95 -14.00
C SER A 702 -26.43 -58.03 -15.51
N GLU A 703 -26.73 -56.97 -16.28
CA GLU A 703 -26.45 -56.87 -17.72
C GLU A 703 -25.11 -56.16 -18.03
N GLY A 704 -24.38 -55.69 -17.00
CA GLY A 704 -23.10 -54.98 -17.13
C GLY A 704 -23.12 -53.58 -16.53
N THR A 705 -21.99 -52.87 -16.63
CA THR A 705 -21.84 -51.50 -16.11
C THR A 705 -22.16 -50.47 -17.20
N ARG A 706 -23.13 -49.59 -16.95
CA ARG A 706 -23.45 -48.46 -17.84
C ARG A 706 -22.98 -47.15 -17.26
N ARG A 707 -22.41 -46.28 -18.11
CA ARG A 707 -22.03 -44.90 -17.76
C ARG A 707 -23.08 -43.93 -18.29
N LEU A 708 -23.63 -43.11 -17.40
CA LEU A 708 -24.57 -42.04 -17.70
C LEU A 708 -23.93 -40.71 -17.29
N ARG A 709 -23.77 -39.79 -18.24
CA ARG A 709 -23.37 -38.41 -17.94
C ARG A 709 -24.62 -37.59 -17.68
N LEU A 710 -24.70 -36.96 -16.51
CA LEU A 710 -25.82 -36.07 -16.21
C LEU A 710 -25.72 -34.78 -17.04
N GLY A 711 -26.89 -34.21 -17.38
CA GLY A 711 -26.99 -32.97 -18.17
C GLY A 711 -26.44 -31.75 -17.42
N ASP A 712 -26.25 -30.64 -18.14
CA ASP A 712 -25.57 -29.44 -17.63
C ASP A 712 -26.25 -28.81 -16.39
N SER A 713 -27.55 -29.05 -16.19
CA SER A 713 -28.32 -28.64 -15.00
C SER A 713 -27.89 -29.33 -13.70
N PHE A 714 -27.07 -30.38 -13.77
CA PHE A 714 -26.61 -31.17 -12.63
C PHE A 714 -25.09 -31.10 -12.44
N ARG A 715 -24.45 -30.09 -13.03
CA ARG A 715 -23.03 -29.84 -12.77
C ARG A 715 -22.83 -29.27 -11.37
N VAL A 716 -21.75 -29.68 -10.73
CA VAL A 716 -21.51 -29.38 -9.32
C VAL A 716 -20.16 -28.76 -9.04
N ASP A 717 -20.05 -28.05 -7.92
CA ASP A 717 -18.78 -27.58 -7.37
C ASP A 717 -18.25 -28.64 -6.38
N PRO A 718 -17.09 -29.27 -6.64
CA PRO A 718 -16.57 -30.37 -5.82
C PRO A 718 -15.99 -29.83 -4.49
N GLN A 719 -16.88 -29.48 -3.57
CA GLN A 719 -16.58 -28.98 -2.22
C GLN A 719 -16.58 -30.13 -1.20
N ALA A 720 -15.84 -29.99 -0.09
CA ALA A 720 -15.77 -31.02 0.95
C ALA A 720 -17.15 -31.43 1.51
N CYS A 721 -18.07 -30.47 1.65
CA CYS A 721 -19.44 -30.72 2.11
C CYS A 721 -20.24 -31.61 1.15
N LEU A 722 -20.12 -31.38 -0.17
CA LEU A 722 -20.76 -32.21 -1.20
C LEU A 722 -20.26 -33.66 -1.11
N PHE A 723 -18.95 -33.86 -0.96
CA PHE A 723 -18.39 -35.21 -0.81
C PHE A 723 -18.87 -35.91 0.46
N ALA A 724 -19.07 -35.19 1.57
CA ALA A 724 -19.60 -35.75 2.80
C ALA A 724 -21.05 -36.22 2.63
N GLU A 725 -21.93 -35.37 2.10
CA GLU A 725 -23.35 -35.70 1.86
C GLU A 725 -23.50 -36.88 0.87
N LEU A 726 -22.69 -36.92 -0.20
CA LEU A 726 -22.72 -38.03 -1.16
C LEU A 726 -22.20 -39.34 -0.60
N LYS A 727 -21.17 -39.31 0.26
CA LYS A 727 -20.66 -40.51 0.93
C LYS A 727 -21.62 -41.04 1.99
N GLU A 728 -22.34 -40.16 2.66
CA GLU A 728 -23.40 -40.55 3.59
C GLU A 728 -24.56 -41.25 2.86
N LEU A 729 -24.95 -40.72 1.68
CA LEU A 729 -26.03 -41.30 0.88
C LEU A 729 -25.62 -42.61 0.17
N LEU A 730 -24.42 -42.67 -0.40
CA LEU A 730 -24.01 -43.75 -1.33
C LEU A 730 -22.95 -44.71 -0.74
N GLY A 731 -22.31 -44.36 0.37
CA GLY A 731 -21.18 -45.08 0.95
C GLY A 731 -19.81 -44.59 0.46
N GLU A 732 -18.78 -44.76 1.30
CA GLU A 732 -17.44 -44.19 1.06
C GLU A 732 -16.75 -44.66 -0.24
N GLY A 733 -17.04 -45.88 -0.70
CA GLY A 733 -16.45 -46.47 -1.91
C GLY A 733 -17.13 -46.07 -3.22
N CYS A 734 -18.22 -45.30 -3.16
CA CYS A 734 -19.09 -45.00 -4.28
C CYS A 734 -18.85 -43.61 -4.90
N VAL A 735 -17.99 -42.78 -4.31
CA VAL A 735 -17.70 -41.42 -4.81
C VAL A 735 -16.22 -41.31 -5.16
N CYS A 736 -15.90 -41.05 -6.42
CA CYS A 736 -14.54 -40.80 -6.89
C CYS A 736 -14.48 -39.60 -7.84
N GLN A 737 -13.29 -39.03 -8.01
CA GLN A 737 -13.03 -37.94 -8.96
C GLN A 737 -12.13 -38.48 -10.08
N GLY A 738 -12.52 -38.26 -11.34
CA GLY A 738 -11.81 -38.79 -12.53
C GLY A 738 -12.50 -39.97 -13.22
N ASN A 739 -11.93 -40.44 -14.35
CA ASN A 739 -12.49 -41.54 -15.14
C ASN A 739 -12.41 -42.86 -14.37
N GLY A 740 -13.55 -43.38 -13.91
CA GLY A 740 -13.66 -44.55 -13.03
C GLY A 740 -13.27 -45.92 -13.62
N ALA A 741 -12.43 -46.00 -14.66
CA ALA A 741 -12.12 -47.22 -15.40
C ALA A 741 -10.94 -48.06 -14.85
N SER A 742 -10.20 -47.61 -13.83
CA SER A 742 -8.93 -48.21 -13.42
C SER A 742 -8.90 -48.65 -11.95
N SER A 743 -9.81 -49.54 -11.54
CA SER A 743 -9.69 -50.20 -10.22
C SER A 743 -10.24 -51.63 -10.14
N GLU A 744 -10.24 -52.40 -11.23
CA GLU A 744 -10.63 -53.84 -11.20
C GLU A 744 -9.47 -54.79 -10.81
N GLY A 745 -8.26 -54.28 -10.53
CA GLY A 745 -7.08 -55.11 -10.24
C GLY A 745 -6.82 -55.48 -8.77
N ALA A 746 -7.50 -54.89 -7.78
CA ALA A 746 -7.09 -55.01 -6.37
C ALA A 746 -7.99 -55.88 -5.48
N ALA A 747 -9.11 -56.42 -5.99
CA ALA A 747 -10.13 -57.09 -5.19
C ALA A 747 -10.27 -58.60 -5.46
N ARG A 748 -9.15 -59.32 -5.67
CA ARG A 748 -9.15 -60.80 -5.79
C ARG A 748 -8.27 -61.59 -4.82
N ASN A 749 -7.54 -60.93 -3.91
CA ASN A 749 -6.82 -61.61 -2.82
C ASN A 749 -7.36 -61.15 -1.47
N GLY A 750 -8.41 -61.82 -0.97
CA GLY A 750 -8.98 -61.46 0.33
C GLY A 750 -10.16 -62.33 0.76
N ALA A 751 -10.14 -63.63 0.45
CA ALA A 751 -11.10 -64.57 1.02
C ALA A 751 -10.39 -65.45 2.06
N MET A 752 -10.42 -65.06 3.34
CA MET A 752 -10.58 -66.03 4.43
C MET A 752 -11.01 -65.36 5.76
N ARG A 753 -12.26 -65.68 6.12
CA ARG A 753 -12.82 -65.94 7.46
C ARG A 753 -12.94 -64.79 8.48
N ASN A 754 -14.18 -64.29 8.56
CA ASN A 754 -14.84 -63.86 9.80
C ASN A 754 -14.92 -65.00 10.82
N ARG A 755 -14.63 -64.71 12.10
CA ARG A 755 -15.33 -65.27 13.28
C ARG A 755 -15.21 -64.30 14.48
N VAL A 756 -16.36 -63.80 14.90
CA VAL A 756 -16.74 -63.25 16.23
C VAL A 756 -17.05 -64.46 17.16
N PRO A 757 -17.26 -64.40 18.51
CA PRO A 757 -17.14 -63.35 19.56
C PRO A 757 -16.39 -63.78 20.87
N GLY A 758 -16.12 -62.80 21.76
CA GLY A 758 -16.63 -62.76 23.15
C GLY A 758 -16.10 -63.69 24.28
N ASN A 759 -15.80 -63.05 25.41
CA ASN A 759 -15.77 -63.53 26.82
C ASN A 759 -14.75 -64.59 27.27
N GLY A 760 -14.04 -64.29 28.37
CA GLY A 760 -13.42 -65.33 29.21
C GLY A 760 -12.27 -64.87 30.11
N THR A 761 -12.57 -64.72 31.39
CA THR A 761 -11.70 -64.52 32.57
C THR A 761 -10.56 -65.53 32.77
N ALA A 762 -9.45 -65.08 33.41
CA ALA A 762 -8.62 -65.75 34.46
C ALA A 762 -7.12 -65.37 34.30
N ARG A 763 -6.50 -64.60 35.22
CA ARG A 763 -5.80 -64.98 36.47
C ARG A 763 -4.60 -65.94 36.33
N ASN A 764 -3.49 -65.50 36.95
CA ASN A 764 -2.25 -66.20 37.34
C ASN A 764 -1.25 -66.52 36.21
N GLY A 765 0.06 -66.32 36.34
CA GLY A 765 0.88 -65.84 37.46
C GLY A 765 2.39 -65.95 37.16
N LEU A 766 3.16 -65.16 37.91
CA LEU A 766 4.50 -65.44 38.47
C LEU A 766 5.75 -65.70 37.61
N ALA A 767 6.80 -65.04 38.12
CA ALA A 767 8.25 -65.33 38.11
C ALA A 767 9.06 -64.65 37.00
N ARG A 768 10.28 -64.12 37.20
CA ARG A 768 11.13 -63.64 38.31
C ARG A 768 12.55 -63.51 37.69
N ASN A 769 13.36 -62.58 38.20
CA ASN A 769 14.83 -62.49 38.07
C ASN A 769 15.38 -61.79 36.80
N GLY A 770 16.32 -60.85 36.88
CA GLY A 770 17.04 -60.33 38.05
C GLY A 770 17.90 -59.10 37.73
N THR A 771 18.24 -58.39 38.81
CA THR A 771 19.52 -57.73 39.17
C THR A 771 20.56 -57.47 38.06
N ALA A 772 21.22 -56.31 37.94
CA ALA A 772 21.91 -55.57 39.00
C ALA A 772 22.44 -54.17 38.55
N ARG A 773 22.55 -53.27 39.55
CA ARG A 773 23.68 -52.36 39.91
C ARG A 773 24.22 -51.37 38.85
N ASN A 774 24.05 -50.06 39.08
CA ASN A 774 24.78 -49.12 39.96
C ASN A 774 25.89 -48.34 39.22
N GLY A 775 25.90 -47.02 39.36
CA GLY A 775 27.04 -46.18 39.01
C GLY A 775 26.73 -44.69 38.87
N LEU A 776 26.58 -44.00 40.00
CA LEU A 776 26.54 -42.53 40.16
C LEU A 776 27.91 -41.87 39.89
N ALA A 777 27.87 -40.57 39.58
CA ALA A 777 28.79 -39.45 39.92
C ALA A 777 29.06 -38.58 38.66
N GLN A 778 28.57 -37.34 38.55
CA GLN A 778 28.80 -36.08 39.30
C GLN A 778 29.71 -35.11 38.50
N ASN A 779 29.23 -33.85 38.47
CA ASN A 779 29.94 -32.57 38.39
C ASN A 779 30.62 -32.12 37.09
N GLY A 780 30.08 -31.03 36.53
CA GLY A 780 30.67 -29.70 36.76
C GLY A 780 31.51 -29.10 35.64
N SER A 781 30.91 -28.18 34.87
CA SER A 781 31.39 -26.82 34.56
C SER A 781 30.41 -26.14 33.61
#